data_AF-A0A4Y7T0F4-F1
#
_entry.id   AF-A0A4Y7T0F4-F1
#
_cell.length_a   1.000
_cell.length_b   1.000
_cell.length_c   1.000
_cell.angle_alpha   90.00
_cell.angle_beta   90.00
_cell.angle_gamma   90.00
#
_symmetry.space_group_name_H-M   'P 1'
#
loop_
_entity.id
_entity.type
_entity.pdbx_description
1 polymer ?
#
loop_
_entity_poly.entity_id
_entity_poly.type
_entity_poly.pdbx_seq_one_letter_code
_entity_poly.pdbx_strand_id
1 'polypeptide(L)'
;GVQMVKEFGCPQCPKAGSREYVRKHIISAHKGQKLKPQPDVYTQILNKGITKSKLRVRPAFLGVQNHPDDDGAGAEWEKIFRDTVKHVAGKTRTPSNARYISPWIMRTSWHKLVENKNVDTLRALVAMPTGDTELAWVKPLVIRYMENTSNLIEFTSFQTLQRLNSSSPETQLNHTPFHLHHQHESTSKEYAVPIIHLIASLLRTPPKDFSMPRSETLSKALEGLRKERCVEALHMVFTELWLREWSSNRSHTFRDPTICFLGLFTLKPSGEFAPPKDVTRTISQLSRAIQLTVLAELHKRDLFSLQKYATTIVHSTISLPRVIFPNRRSGDYDTMRFDGFGVTIGNLQDIYTLLQNRAIELWEKKILLGQKLHVIYDIIADKLSSTEAGYCFLDDPNNPFKDCTDKLAHAIFTDPTLFKEFMMRGPSGEWVINPHRAKQWLQSLGELELYLLLGTEMKSGAPIRMTELTSTLIRNKTTRVRNAMGVGRYLALIRQYSKNTNNQQMDKMIPHGLSGFEQDLIIQVHTFARPLAMFFAKHLWPNQPEIAMNYNELLFMNFKTEFDSSWVSKRMGQLTSIILGWAMTISPYRHINISFKSHKCKGLIDAFMEQEVMSGVHALQSGHSVQTERRIYGLDHDSLAGISEDHIILYLEASTEYQKAFGIPPGGLGMPYDKAKMSDFKPDIQQCTVSGHNDTSPTVVAQPPGDMSAVLEMLSMIQSTSKAQHDALLSKIDALEARVAGLQGEFGTTCGAKCNVIEALFSETKERSPDVPSFNVQADHWQHDSMDIDIDITLADVSPDYTETAPSTPPLSTSSDGMVTSEKTPPHRTSLAPEPHAPKQAAAGANCKRALDVLRSLHGRSAQWRSQEQREAVKAVLSLQEDVIVVLPTGIGKSVIAYLPPQMESGVTVIVIPLSALLEDWKRRLEGLGIAYEHFEGAKSATLHGHSNIILVSSDVIRYPHWRKAISQVQGRRPVVRYVFDECHYYVTDVDFRPEAMSRPWQIRQAFPCQFVLLSATLPPPAQAFLSKEMALVTPKVISAPTSRPELCYKLLPRNLSLEDTINNIHAIVDLCSTELEWQAKDRYLIFVNSLDMGITLAARLNLDFYHANSAQHPIPDEKRNSYMSDWAAGAKRGLVCSSALAAGNDYSHVRLTVHVGTPPDMTIFSQQSGRAGRDGEEAWCCILPNGKAMGGKGSTGHLVGAMEMTRVA
;
A
#
# COMPACT_ATOMS: atom_id res chain seq x y z
N GLY A 1 53.99 -30.58 -21.38
CA GLY A 1 53.89 -32.00 -20.99
C GLY A 1 53.95 -32.14 -19.48
N VAL A 2 53.42 -33.24 -18.94
CA VAL A 2 53.50 -33.59 -17.51
C VAL A 2 54.49 -34.74 -17.37
N GLN A 3 55.49 -34.60 -16.49
CA GLN A 3 56.49 -35.66 -16.26
C GLN A 3 56.05 -36.53 -15.07
N MET A 4 55.83 -37.82 -15.33
CA MET A 4 55.51 -38.82 -14.31
C MET A 4 56.81 -39.49 -13.84
N VAL A 5 57.02 -39.57 -12.53
CA VAL A 5 58.24 -40.15 -11.93
C VAL A 5 57.88 -41.26 -10.95
N LYS A 6 58.61 -42.38 -11.02
CA LYS A 6 58.43 -43.54 -10.13
C LYS A 6 59.23 -43.30 -8.84
N GLU A 7 58.53 -43.13 -7.72
CA GLU A 7 59.12 -42.78 -6.42
C GLU A 7 58.45 -43.58 -5.29
N PHE A 8 58.86 -43.41 -4.03
CA PHE A 8 58.28 -44.15 -2.91
C PHE A 8 57.01 -43.46 -2.39
N GLY A 9 55.98 -44.25 -2.08
CA GLY A 9 54.74 -43.75 -1.46
C GLY A 9 54.70 -43.96 0.04
N CYS A 10 54.14 -43.00 0.79
CA CYS A 10 53.66 -43.28 2.13
C CYS A 10 52.52 -44.33 2.05
N PRO A 11 52.49 -45.35 2.93
CA PRO A 11 51.40 -46.33 2.93
C PRO A 11 50.12 -45.80 3.60
N GLN A 12 50.23 -44.81 4.49
CA GLN A 12 49.13 -44.25 5.29
C GLN A 12 48.42 -43.05 4.63
N CYS A 13 49.11 -42.27 3.80
CA CYS A 13 48.61 -41.00 3.25
C CYS A 13 49.09 -40.80 1.79
N PRO A 14 48.49 -39.88 1.00
CA PRO A 14 48.81 -39.75 -0.42
C PRO A 14 50.17 -39.10 -0.74
N LYS A 15 50.97 -38.70 0.26
CA LYS A 15 52.32 -38.15 0.04
C LYS A 15 53.28 -39.20 -0.52
N ALA A 16 54.08 -38.77 -1.51
CA ALA A 16 55.16 -39.58 -2.09
C ALA A 16 56.44 -38.73 -2.23
N GLY A 17 57.58 -39.40 -2.44
CA GLY A 17 58.88 -38.74 -2.63
C GLY A 17 60.06 -39.71 -2.58
N SER A 18 61.26 -39.19 -2.31
CA SER A 18 62.43 -40.04 -2.04
C SER A 18 62.22 -40.90 -0.80
N ARG A 19 62.85 -42.09 -0.76
CA ARG A 19 62.72 -43.07 0.34
C ARG A 19 63.02 -42.45 1.72
N GLU A 20 63.97 -41.53 1.77
CA GLU A 20 64.33 -40.80 2.99
C GLU A 20 63.31 -39.71 3.36
N TYR A 21 62.78 -38.96 2.39
CA TYR A 21 61.70 -38.00 2.65
C TYR A 21 60.45 -38.69 3.21
N VAL A 22 60.06 -39.82 2.62
CA VAL A 22 58.92 -40.62 3.11
C VAL A 22 59.22 -41.21 4.49
N ARG A 23 60.45 -41.68 4.75
CA ARG A 23 60.85 -42.15 6.08
C ARG A 23 60.80 -41.04 7.13
N LYS A 24 61.34 -39.85 6.83
CA LYS A 24 61.28 -38.67 7.73
C LYS A 24 59.84 -38.22 7.97
N HIS A 25 59.00 -38.22 6.93
CA HIS A 25 57.57 -37.91 7.06
C HIS A 25 56.82 -38.90 7.96
N ILE A 26 57.06 -40.20 7.85
CA ILE A 26 56.45 -41.20 8.73
C ILE A 26 56.95 -41.00 10.18
N ILE A 27 58.24 -40.74 10.38
CA ILE A 27 58.82 -40.50 11.71
C ILE A 27 58.29 -39.19 12.35
N SER A 28 57.95 -38.16 11.58
CA SER A 28 57.43 -36.90 12.12
C SER A 28 55.91 -36.89 12.30
N ALA A 29 55.14 -37.42 11.34
CA ALA A 29 53.67 -37.34 11.33
C ALA A 29 52.96 -38.62 11.80
N HIS A 30 53.66 -39.74 11.92
CA HIS A 30 53.10 -41.06 12.26
C HIS A 30 53.98 -41.79 13.31
N LYS A 31 54.39 -41.06 14.36
CA LYS A 31 55.21 -41.59 15.47
C LYS A 31 54.59 -42.85 16.09
N GLY A 32 55.44 -43.82 16.43
CA GLY A 32 55.08 -44.98 17.26
C GLY A 32 54.77 -46.29 16.54
N GLN A 33 54.60 -46.29 15.20
CA GLN A 33 54.22 -47.51 14.45
C GLN A 33 55.38 -48.17 13.69
N LYS A 34 55.41 -49.51 13.64
CA LYS A 34 56.42 -50.30 12.90
C LYS A 34 56.27 -50.11 11.38
N LEU A 35 57.35 -49.75 10.72
CA LEU A 35 57.43 -49.54 9.26
C LEU A 35 57.24 -50.86 8.47
N LYS A 36 56.17 -50.95 7.68
CA LYS A 36 56.04 -51.94 6.59
C LYS A 36 56.76 -51.44 5.31
N PRO A 37 57.13 -52.33 4.36
CA PRO A 37 57.83 -51.94 3.14
C PRO A 37 57.09 -50.87 2.33
N GLN A 38 57.82 -49.87 1.83
CA GLN A 38 57.28 -48.82 0.98
C GLN A 38 57.20 -49.30 -0.48
N PRO A 39 56.01 -49.32 -1.12
CA PRO A 39 55.89 -49.69 -2.51
C PRO A 39 56.36 -48.56 -3.44
N ASP A 40 56.83 -48.92 -4.63
CA ASP A 40 56.99 -48.01 -5.75
C ASP A 40 55.63 -47.45 -6.19
N VAL A 41 55.60 -46.15 -6.49
CA VAL A 41 54.39 -45.44 -6.92
C VAL A 41 54.70 -44.45 -8.02
N TYR A 42 53.82 -44.34 -9.01
CA TYR A 42 53.92 -43.28 -10.01
C TYR A 42 53.39 -41.97 -9.44
N THR A 43 54.19 -40.91 -9.55
CA THR A 43 53.93 -39.60 -8.96
C THR A 43 53.84 -38.51 -10.02
N GLN A 44 52.97 -37.53 -9.75
CA GLN A 44 52.81 -36.32 -10.55
C GLN A 44 53.39 -35.11 -9.80
N ILE A 45 54.09 -34.23 -10.53
CA ILE A 45 54.69 -32.99 -10.01
C ILE A 45 53.84 -31.80 -10.43
N LEU A 46 53.42 -30.96 -9.46
CA LEU A 46 52.53 -29.82 -9.70
C LEU A 46 53.28 -28.47 -9.75
N ASN A 47 53.81 -28.16 -10.93
CA ASN A 47 54.24 -26.83 -11.42
C ASN A 47 55.35 -26.03 -10.67
N LYS A 48 55.78 -24.94 -11.32
CA LYS A 48 56.92 -24.08 -10.94
C LYS A 48 56.61 -23.17 -9.74
N GLY A 49 56.62 -23.73 -8.53
CA GLY A 49 56.56 -22.99 -7.26
C GLY A 49 57.58 -23.53 -6.24
N ILE A 50 57.94 -22.72 -5.23
CA ILE A 50 59.07 -23.01 -4.32
C ILE A 50 58.86 -24.29 -3.48
N THR A 51 57.62 -24.68 -3.17
CA THR A 51 57.29 -25.89 -2.40
C THR A 51 56.83 -27.05 -3.29
N LYS A 52 57.72 -28.00 -3.60
CA LYS A 52 57.43 -29.19 -4.42
C LYS A 52 56.58 -30.24 -3.67
N SER A 53 55.29 -30.30 -3.95
CA SER A 53 54.40 -31.39 -3.50
C SER A 53 54.27 -32.49 -4.56
N LYS A 54 54.36 -33.77 -4.16
CA LYS A 54 54.19 -34.96 -5.02
C LYS A 54 53.13 -35.91 -4.46
N LEU A 55 52.29 -36.46 -5.33
CA LEU A 55 51.12 -37.29 -4.99
C LEU A 55 51.03 -38.53 -5.90
N ARG A 56 50.35 -39.59 -5.42
CA ARG A 56 50.30 -40.96 -5.98
C ARG A 56 49.08 -41.24 -6.88
N VAL A 57 49.26 -42.08 -7.91
CA VAL A 57 48.18 -42.58 -8.83
C VAL A 57 48.17 -44.14 -8.94
N ARG A 58 47.10 -44.78 -9.47
CA ARG A 58 46.96 -46.24 -9.74
C ARG A 58 46.22 -46.55 -11.09
N PRO A 59 46.53 -47.66 -11.81
CA PRO A 59 45.86 -48.12 -13.05
C PRO A 59 44.81 -49.25 -12.87
N ALA A 60 44.25 -49.79 -13.96
CA ALA A 60 43.20 -50.84 -14.02
C ALA A 60 43.38 -51.86 -15.20
N PHE A 61 42.49 -52.88 -15.32
CA PHE A 61 42.65 -54.10 -16.16
C PHE A 61 41.43 -54.40 -17.08
N LEU A 62 41.44 -55.51 -17.87
CA LEU A 62 40.56 -55.79 -19.05
C LEU A 62 39.65 -57.05 -18.95
N GLY A 63 38.53 -57.07 -19.72
CA GLY A 63 37.63 -58.22 -19.99
C GLY A 63 36.11 -57.95 -19.77
N VAL A 64 35.11 -58.66 -20.35
CA VAL A 64 35.06 -59.64 -21.48
C VAL A 64 33.77 -59.43 -22.34
N GLN A 65 32.83 -60.40 -22.52
CA GLN A 65 31.71 -60.37 -23.48
C GLN A 65 30.47 -61.24 -23.08
N ASN A 66 29.28 -60.91 -23.65
CA ASN A 66 28.13 -61.79 -24.01
C ASN A 66 27.24 -62.47 -22.92
N HIS A 67 25.93 -62.75 -23.12
CA HIS A 67 24.94 -62.14 -24.05
C HIS A 67 23.46 -62.02 -23.50
N PRO A 68 22.41 -62.87 -23.69
CA PRO A 68 20.99 -62.44 -23.56
C PRO A 68 20.01 -63.34 -22.70
N ASP A 69 18.70 -63.03 -22.81
CA ASP A 69 17.43 -63.79 -22.65
C ASP A 69 17.14 -64.70 -21.43
N ASP A 70 16.09 -64.38 -20.65
CA ASP A 70 14.79 -65.13 -20.54
C ASP A 70 13.75 -64.31 -19.71
N ASP A 71 12.48 -64.72 -19.71
CA ASP A 71 11.32 -64.00 -19.12
C ASP A 71 10.89 -64.48 -17.71
N GLY A 72 10.07 -63.66 -17.02
CA GLY A 72 9.05 -64.19 -16.08
C GLY A 72 9.37 -64.38 -14.58
N ALA A 73 9.82 -63.34 -13.85
CA ALA A 73 9.90 -63.39 -12.36
C ALA A 73 9.54 -62.07 -11.61
N GLY A 74 8.89 -61.11 -12.28
CA GLY A 74 8.85 -59.71 -11.82
C GLY A 74 8.03 -59.39 -10.56
N ALA A 75 7.06 -60.21 -10.15
CA ALA A 75 6.06 -59.82 -9.15
C ALA A 75 6.51 -59.97 -7.67
N GLU A 76 7.42 -60.89 -7.37
CA GLU A 76 7.77 -61.22 -5.97
C GLU A 76 9.08 -60.55 -5.53
N TRP A 77 10.06 -60.46 -6.43
CA TRP A 77 11.31 -59.73 -6.20
C TRP A 77 11.10 -58.24 -5.89
N GLU A 78 10.10 -57.61 -6.51
CA GLU A 78 9.80 -56.19 -6.31
C GLU A 78 9.29 -55.88 -4.88
N LYS A 79 8.92 -56.89 -4.09
CA LYS A 79 8.58 -56.74 -2.67
C LYS A 79 9.85 -56.76 -1.81
N ILE A 80 10.65 -57.82 -1.94
CA ILE A 80 11.92 -58.03 -1.21
C ILE A 80 12.92 -56.89 -1.47
N PHE A 81 12.96 -56.37 -2.70
CA PHE A 81 13.87 -55.28 -3.08
C PHE A 81 13.52 -53.94 -2.41
N ARG A 82 12.23 -53.66 -2.14
CA ARG A 82 11.79 -52.41 -1.48
C ARG A 82 12.18 -52.37 0.00
N ASP A 83 12.10 -53.50 0.70
CA ASP A 83 12.43 -53.57 2.13
C ASP A 83 13.95 -53.62 2.37
N THR A 84 14.71 -54.27 1.48
CA THR A 84 16.17 -54.46 1.64
C THR A 84 16.98 -53.18 1.34
N VAL A 85 16.53 -52.33 0.41
CA VAL A 85 17.30 -51.15 -0.05
C VAL A 85 17.45 -50.05 1.02
N LYS A 86 16.67 -50.08 2.10
CA LYS A 86 16.65 -49.04 3.15
C LYS A 86 17.81 -49.09 4.18
N HIS A 87 18.81 -49.98 4.06
CA HIS A 87 19.71 -50.24 5.20
C HIS A 87 21.23 -50.37 5.01
N VAL A 88 21.80 -50.34 3.79
CA VAL A 88 23.27 -50.45 3.61
C VAL A 88 23.82 -49.44 2.61
N ALA A 89 24.90 -48.75 2.98
CA ALA A 89 25.47 -47.64 2.22
C ALA A 89 26.84 -47.94 1.57
N GLY A 90 27.09 -47.34 0.40
CA GLY A 90 28.39 -46.75 0.07
C GLY A 90 29.27 -47.39 -1.02
N LYS A 91 29.80 -46.50 -1.88
CA LYS A 91 31.06 -46.59 -2.67
C LYS A 91 31.13 -47.54 -3.88
N THR A 92 31.05 -46.92 -5.08
CA THR A 92 31.68 -47.33 -6.36
C THR A 92 31.16 -48.62 -7.02
N ARG A 93 31.22 -48.83 -8.35
CA ARG A 93 32.11 -48.26 -9.40
C ARG A 93 31.45 -48.38 -10.80
N THR A 94 31.87 -47.60 -11.79
CA THR A 94 31.42 -47.72 -13.21
C THR A 94 32.58 -48.03 -14.18
N PRO A 95 32.30 -48.51 -15.42
CA PRO A 95 33.31 -49.13 -16.30
C PRO A 95 34.30 -48.16 -16.99
N SER A 96 35.33 -48.75 -17.60
CA SER A 96 36.42 -48.06 -18.33
C SER A 96 36.06 -47.63 -19.75
N ASN A 97 36.56 -46.47 -20.20
CA ASN A 97 36.50 -46.02 -21.59
C ASN A 97 37.92 -45.82 -22.16
N ALA A 98 38.22 -46.45 -23.30
CA ALA A 98 39.55 -46.49 -23.91
C ALA A 98 40.07 -45.15 -24.45
N ARG A 99 39.21 -44.16 -24.73
CA ARG A 99 39.61 -42.85 -25.28
C ARG A 99 39.90 -41.77 -24.22
N TYR A 100 40.06 -42.15 -22.95
CA TYR A 100 40.24 -41.22 -21.81
C TYR A 100 39.19 -40.08 -21.76
N ILE A 101 37.96 -40.39 -22.19
CA ILE A 101 36.89 -39.40 -22.34
C ILE A 101 36.56 -38.77 -20.99
N SER A 102 36.60 -37.43 -20.93
CA SER A 102 36.38 -36.71 -19.68
C SER A 102 34.99 -37.03 -19.08
N PRO A 103 34.84 -37.06 -17.74
CA PRO A 103 33.54 -37.36 -17.10
C PRO A 103 32.39 -36.46 -17.57
N TRP A 104 32.70 -35.24 -18.02
CA TRP A 104 31.72 -34.33 -18.60
C TRP A 104 31.29 -34.75 -20.01
N ILE A 105 32.21 -35.10 -20.93
CA ILE A 105 31.85 -35.64 -22.27
C ILE A 105 31.21 -37.04 -22.19
N MET A 106 31.50 -37.81 -21.12
CA MET A 106 30.75 -39.02 -20.81
C MET A 106 29.30 -38.67 -20.41
N ARG A 107 29.11 -37.71 -19.49
CA ARG A 107 27.79 -37.29 -18.99
C ARG A 107 26.92 -36.62 -20.07
N THR A 108 27.52 -35.86 -21.01
CA THR A 108 26.79 -35.28 -22.15
C THR A 108 26.62 -36.25 -23.33
N SER A 109 27.26 -37.42 -23.30
CA SER A 109 27.34 -38.39 -24.39
C SER A 109 27.91 -37.89 -25.73
N TRP A 110 28.49 -36.68 -25.81
CA TRP A 110 28.88 -36.05 -27.10
C TRP A 110 29.87 -36.88 -27.92
N HIS A 111 30.66 -37.74 -27.27
CA HIS A 111 31.54 -38.70 -27.92
C HIS A 111 30.84 -39.60 -28.96
N LYS A 112 29.53 -39.86 -28.81
CA LYS A 112 28.71 -40.64 -29.74
C LYS A 112 28.34 -39.91 -31.04
N LEU A 113 28.55 -38.60 -31.14
CA LEU A 113 28.37 -37.84 -32.39
C LEU A 113 29.47 -38.17 -33.41
N VAL A 114 30.68 -38.45 -32.92
CA VAL A 114 31.92 -38.64 -33.70
C VAL A 114 32.37 -40.11 -33.73
N GLU A 115 31.58 -41.00 -33.13
CA GLU A 115 31.85 -42.43 -33.09
C GLU A 115 31.72 -43.02 -34.50
N ASN A 116 32.83 -43.53 -35.04
CA ASN A 116 32.97 -44.09 -36.39
C ASN A 116 32.68 -43.11 -37.55
N LYS A 117 32.91 -41.80 -37.36
CA LYS A 117 32.70 -40.77 -38.40
C LYS A 117 33.94 -39.91 -38.63
N ASN A 118 34.06 -39.35 -39.84
CA ASN A 118 35.16 -38.44 -40.18
C ASN A 118 35.02 -37.09 -39.45
N VAL A 119 36.00 -36.77 -38.61
CA VAL A 119 36.02 -35.56 -37.77
C VAL A 119 36.01 -34.28 -38.60
N ASP A 120 36.79 -34.18 -39.67
CA ASP A 120 36.88 -32.95 -40.46
C ASP A 120 35.65 -32.74 -41.34
N THR A 121 35.02 -33.81 -41.83
CA THR A 121 33.71 -33.71 -42.50
C THR A 121 32.61 -33.19 -41.56
N LEU A 122 32.62 -33.62 -40.30
CA LEU A 122 31.69 -33.10 -39.27
C LEU A 122 32.01 -31.65 -38.87
N ARG A 123 33.28 -31.26 -38.81
CA ARG A 123 33.71 -29.89 -38.51
C ARG A 123 33.43 -28.92 -39.65
N ALA A 124 33.52 -29.38 -40.91
CA ALA A 124 33.14 -28.59 -42.09
C ALA A 124 31.65 -28.21 -42.08
N LEU A 125 30.77 -29.11 -41.63
CA LEU A 125 29.32 -28.84 -41.51
C LEU A 125 29.04 -27.61 -40.63
N VAL A 126 29.81 -27.42 -39.55
CA VAL A 126 29.68 -26.30 -38.60
C VAL A 126 30.72 -25.19 -38.79
N ALA A 127 31.50 -25.18 -39.88
CA ALA A 127 32.46 -24.11 -40.16
C ALA A 127 31.77 -22.75 -40.40
N MET A 128 32.51 -21.64 -40.34
CA MET A 128 31.95 -20.35 -40.78
C MET A 128 31.57 -20.43 -42.26
N PRO A 129 30.54 -19.71 -42.74
CA PRO A 129 30.44 -19.32 -44.14
C PRO A 129 31.61 -18.39 -44.49
N THR A 130 32.41 -18.75 -45.50
CA THR A 130 33.60 -17.98 -45.92
C THR A 130 33.68 -17.90 -47.44
N GLY A 131 33.78 -16.68 -47.98
CA GLY A 131 33.72 -16.40 -49.42
C GLY A 131 32.35 -15.82 -49.83
N ASP A 132 32.31 -15.18 -51.00
CA ASP A 132 31.16 -14.36 -51.42
C ASP A 132 29.92 -15.15 -51.87
N THR A 133 30.01 -16.48 -51.96
CA THR A 133 28.98 -17.33 -52.61
C THR A 133 28.28 -18.34 -51.67
N GLU A 134 28.95 -18.90 -50.66
CA GLU A 134 28.31 -19.87 -49.75
C GLU A 134 27.67 -19.18 -48.54
N LEU A 135 26.33 -19.09 -48.53
CA LEU A 135 25.51 -18.64 -47.39
C LEU A 135 25.90 -17.28 -46.78
N ALA A 136 26.63 -16.42 -47.51
CA ALA A 136 27.14 -15.13 -47.02
C ALA A 136 26.04 -14.20 -46.44
N TRP A 137 24.81 -14.30 -46.95
CA TRP A 137 23.63 -13.57 -46.48
C TRP A 137 23.17 -13.92 -45.06
N VAL A 138 23.54 -15.09 -44.51
CA VAL A 138 23.16 -15.51 -43.15
C VAL A 138 23.77 -14.59 -42.10
N LYS A 139 25.03 -14.14 -42.29
CA LYS A 139 25.75 -13.29 -41.33
C LYS A 139 25.06 -11.95 -41.07
N PRO A 140 24.78 -11.08 -42.06
CA PRO A 140 24.08 -9.83 -41.82
C PRO A 140 22.64 -10.04 -41.34
N LEU A 141 21.96 -11.11 -41.79
CA LEU A 141 20.58 -11.40 -41.41
C LEU A 141 20.45 -11.76 -39.92
N VAL A 142 21.34 -12.61 -39.40
CA VAL A 142 21.38 -12.97 -37.98
C VAL A 142 21.74 -11.77 -37.11
N ILE A 143 22.67 -10.91 -37.55
CA ILE A 143 23.03 -9.68 -36.84
C ILE A 143 21.80 -8.75 -36.76
N ARG A 144 21.13 -8.49 -37.89
CA ARG A 144 19.92 -7.65 -37.95
C ARG A 144 18.77 -8.20 -37.09
N TYR A 145 18.58 -9.52 -37.04
CA TYR A 145 17.61 -10.15 -36.14
C TYR A 145 17.94 -9.89 -34.66
N MET A 146 19.20 -10.09 -34.28
CA MET A 146 19.67 -9.87 -32.90
C MET A 146 19.57 -8.41 -32.48
N GLU A 147 19.84 -7.47 -33.39
CA GLU A 147 19.71 -6.02 -33.18
C GLU A 147 18.23 -5.60 -33.05
N ASN A 148 17.39 -5.90 -34.05
CA ASN A 148 15.94 -5.63 -34.02
C ASN A 148 15.29 -6.14 -32.73
N THR A 149 15.63 -7.36 -32.32
CA THR A 149 15.05 -8.02 -31.15
C THR A 149 15.62 -7.50 -29.83
N SER A 150 16.88 -7.02 -29.82
CA SER A 150 17.46 -6.39 -28.63
C SER A 150 16.84 -5.02 -28.35
N ASN A 151 16.39 -4.31 -29.38
CA ASN A 151 15.69 -3.02 -29.20
C ASN A 151 14.34 -3.19 -28.49
N LEU A 152 13.69 -4.36 -28.60
CA LEU A 152 12.45 -4.67 -27.87
C LEU A 152 12.63 -4.65 -26.34
N ILE A 153 13.86 -4.78 -25.83
CA ILE A 153 14.16 -4.77 -24.39
C ILE A 153 13.70 -3.45 -23.75
N GLU A 154 13.90 -2.30 -24.41
CA GLU A 154 13.47 -0.99 -23.88
C GLU A 154 11.95 -0.88 -23.73
N PHE A 155 11.21 -1.52 -24.64
CA PHE A 155 9.74 -1.53 -24.66
C PHE A 155 9.12 -2.66 -23.82
N THR A 156 9.93 -3.44 -23.10
CA THR A 156 9.47 -4.59 -22.31
C THR A 156 9.44 -4.26 -20.82
N SER A 157 8.39 -4.68 -20.12
CA SER A 157 8.30 -4.41 -18.68
C SER A 157 9.37 -5.15 -17.87
N PHE A 158 9.82 -4.47 -16.81
CA PHE A 158 10.89 -4.92 -15.93
C PHE A 158 10.69 -6.35 -15.41
N GLN A 159 9.47 -6.71 -15.01
CA GLN A 159 9.14 -8.07 -14.53
C GLN A 159 9.24 -9.14 -15.63
N THR A 160 8.82 -8.85 -16.85
CA THR A 160 8.98 -9.76 -18.00
C THR A 160 10.47 -9.95 -18.32
N LEU A 161 11.27 -8.89 -18.25
CA LEU A 161 12.73 -8.99 -18.39
C LEU A 161 13.39 -9.77 -17.23
N GLN A 162 12.90 -9.65 -16.00
CA GLN A 162 13.37 -10.45 -14.85
C GLN A 162 12.98 -11.94 -14.95
N ARG A 163 11.81 -12.25 -15.52
CA ARG A 163 11.45 -13.64 -15.87
C ARG A 163 12.34 -14.17 -16.99
N LEU A 164 12.50 -13.42 -18.07
CA LEU A 164 13.30 -13.83 -19.23
C LEU A 164 14.77 -14.10 -18.88
N ASN A 165 15.33 -13.38 -17.89
CA ASN A 165 16.68 -13.59 -17.39
C ASN A 165 16.79 -14.68 -16.30
N SER A 166 15.69 -15.34 -15.93
CA SER A 166 15.66 -16.37 -14.89
C SER A 166 16.02 -17.75 -15.45
N SER A 167 16.74 -18.55 -14.65
CA SER A 167 16.92 -19.99 -14.90
C SER A 167 15.69 -20.82 -14.55
N SER A 168 14.66 -20.22 -13.94
CA SER A 168 13.41 -20.87 -13.53
C SER A 168 12.26 -19.87 -13.59
N PRO A 169 11.85 -19.40 -14.79
CA PRO A 169 10.95 -18.24 -14.97
C PRO A 169 9.55 -18.41 -14.38
N GLU A 170 9.12 -19.64 -14.15
CA GLU A 170 7.82 -19.99 -13.55
C GLU A 170 7.80 -19.78 -12.03
N THR A 171 8.93 -19.99 -11.35
CA THR A 171 9.03 -20.03 -9.87
C THR A 171 9.95 -18.95 -9.28
N GLN A 172 10.84 -18.35 -10.07
CA GLN A 172 11.82 -17.35 -9.61
C GLN A 172 12.00 -16.21 -10.61
N LEU A 173 12.08 -14.97 -10.10
CA LEU A 173 12.52 -13.79 -10.85
C LEU A 173 14.03 -13.60 -10.68
N ASN A 174 14.75 -13.32 -11.76
CA ASN A 174 16.13 -12.87 -11.63
C ASN A 174 16.15 -11.43 -11.08
N HIS A 175 16.93 -11.18 -10.03
CA HIS A 175 17.12 -9.84 -9.47
C HIS A 175 17.61 -8.85 -10.54
N THR A 176 18.46 -9.29 -11.47
CA THR A 176 18.91 -8.51 -12.62
C THR A 176 17.96 -8.75 -13.81
N PRO A 177 17.29 -7.72 -14.36
CA PRO A 177 16.47 -7.88 -15.56
C PRO A 177 17.33 -8.26 -16.78
N PHE A 178 16.71 -8.87 -17.79
CA PHE A 178 17.31 -9.04 -19.11
C PHE A 178 17.56 -7.66 -19.73
N HIS A 179 18.83 -7.27 -19.88
CA HIS A 179 19.23 -5.91 -20.27
C HIS A 179 20.09 -5.91 -21.54
N LEU A 180 20.30 -4.74 -22.14
CA LEU A 180 21.34 -4.51 -23.15
C LEU A 180 22.72 -4.53 -22.47
N HIS A 181 23.72 -5.18 -23.08
CA HIS A 181 25.06 -5.22 -22.48
C HIS A 181 25.71 -3.83 -22.50
N HIS A 182 26.29 -3.40 -21.37
CA HIS A 182 26.88 -2.08 -21.16
C HIS A 182 28.24 -1.86 -21.89
N GLN A 183 28.51 -2.61 -22.97
CA GLN A 183 29.73 -2.52 -23.77
C GLN A 183 29.37 -2.47 -25.25
N HIS A 184 30.05 -1.60 -26.00
CA HIS A 184 29.73 -1.13 -27.36
C HIS A 184 29.35 -2.23 -28.40
N GLU A 185 28.87 -1.76 -29.55
CA GLU A 185 28.39 -2.51 -30.73
C GLU A 185 29.19 -3.75 -31.18
N SER A 186 30.46 -3.87 -30.78
CA SER A 186 31.26 -5.08 -30.95
C SER A 186 30.61 -6.31 -30.30
N THR A 187 29.96 -6.14 -29.15
CA THR A 187 29.38 -7.24 -28.36
C THR A 187 28.32 -8.02 -29.13
N SER A 188 27.38 -7.34 -29.81
CA SER A 188 26.31 -7.99 -30.59
C SER A 188 26.88 -8.83 -31.74
N LYS A 189 27.94 -8.33 -32.40
CA LYS A 189 28.62 -8.98 -33.52
C LYS A 189 29.37 -10.24 -33.07
N GLU A 190 29.91 -10.28 -31.86
CA GLU A 190 30.47 -11.50 -31.27
C GLU A 190 29.39 -12.53 -30.86
N TYR A 191 28.28 -12.07 -30.27
CA TYR A 191 27.19 -12.95 -29.83
C TYR A 191 26.45 -13.59 -31.01
N ALA A 192 26.43 -12.94 -32.19
CA ALA A 192 25.91 -13.52 -33.41
C ALA A 192 26.72 -14.73 -33.93
N VAL A 193 28.02 -14.86 -33.58
CA VAL A 193 28.91 -15.87 -34.20
C VAL A 193 28.39 -17.31 -34.06
N PRO A 194 28.10 -17.87 -32.86
CA PRO A 194 27.62 -19.25 -32.76
C PRO A 194 26.28 -19.48 -33.47
N ILE A 195 25.45 -18.44 -33.56
CA ILE A 195 24.13 -18.50 -34.21
C ILE A 195 24.29 -18.60 -35.74
N ILE A 196 25.24 -17.86 -36.32
CA ILE A 196 25.59 -17.94 -37.74
C ILE A 196 26.09 -19.34 -38.09
N HIS A 197 26.98 -19.91 -37.26
CA HIS A 197 27.45 -21.29 -37.41
C HIS A 197 26.32 -22.33 -37.30
N LEU A 198 25.39 -22.15 -36.35
CA LEU A 198 24.22 -23.01 -36.15
C LEU A 198 23.31 -22.99 -37.39
N ILE A 199 22.89 -21.81 -37.84
CA ILE A 199 22.02 -21.67 -39.02
C ILE A 199 22.72 -22.17 -40.29
N ALA A 200 24.03 -21.92 -40.47
CA ALA A 200 24.80 -22.49 -41.57
C ALA A 200 24.78 -24.03 -41.56
N SER A 201 24.96 -24.66 -40.39
CA SER A 201 24.92 -26.13 -40.25
C SER A 201 23.53 -26.75 -40.51
N LEU A 202 22.46 -25.99 -40.28
CA LEU A 202 21.08 -26.38 -40.61
C LEU A 202 20.74 -26.15 -42.09
N LEU A 203 21.38 -25.18 -42.76
CA LEU A 203 21.16 -24.87 -44.17
C LEU A 203 22.03 -25.69 -45.14
N ARG A 204 23.18 -26.18 -44.68
CA ARG A 204 24.07 -27.07 -45.44
C ARG A 204 23.47 -28.47 -45.68
N THR A 205 23.99 -29.13 -46.71
CA THR A 205 23.71 -30.54 -47.01
C THR A 205 24.48 -31.44 -46.04
N PRO A 206 23.82 -32.35 -45.31
CA PRO A 206 24.48 -33.27 -44.41
C PRO A 206 25.39 -34.29 -45.13
N PRO A 207 26.49 -34.75 -44.51
CA PRO A 207 27.25 -35.92 -44.98
C PRO A 207 26.39 -37.19 -44.99
N LYS A 208 26.70 -38.14 -45.88
CA LYS A 208 25.90 -39.39 -46.03
C LYS A 208 25.67 -40.13 -44.70
N ASP A 209 26.68 -40.16 -43.83
CA ASP A 209 26.67 -40.91 -42.57
C ASP A 209 26.24 -40.06 -41.35
N PHE A 210 25.85 -38.80 -41.54
CA PHE A 210 25.44 -37.89 -40.46
C PHE A 210 24.42 -36.85 -40.93
N SER A 211 23.19 -36.92 -40.40
CA SER A 211 22.21 -35.83 -40.52
C SER A 211 22.07 -35.06 -39.21
N MET A 212 21.91 -33.75 -39.31
CA MET A 212 21.44 -32.94 -38.18
C MET A 212 19.98 -33.31 -37.85
N PRO A 213 19.58 -33.38 -36.57
CA PRO A 213 18.17 -33.53 -36.20
C PRO A 213 17.33 -32.41 -36.82
N ARG A 214 16.16 -32.74 -37.37
CA ARG A 214 15.19 -31.79 -37.92
C ARG A 214 13.78 -32.36 -37.76
N SER A 215 12.81 -31.50 -37.48
CA SER A 215 11.38 -31.81 -37.65
C SER A 215 10.94 -31.49 -39.08
N GLU A 216 9.76 -31.95 -39.49
CA GLU A 216 9.16 -31.57 -40.77
C GLU A 216 8.89 -30.06 -40.85
N THR A 217 8.41 -29.46 -39.76
CA THR A 217 8.12 -28.02 -39.65
C THR A 217 9.40 -27.18 -39.68
N LEU A 218 10.46 -27.57 -38.95
CA LEU A 218 11.78 -26.92 -39.04
C LEU A 218 12.36 -27.04 -40.45
N SER A 219 12.13 -28.18 -41.14
CA SER A 219 12.56 -28.36 -42.53
C SER A 219 11.81 -27.43 -43.49
N LYS A 220 10.50 -27.23 -43.29
CA LYS A 220 9.70 -26.23 -44.04
C LYS A 220 10.17 -24.80 -43.76
N ALA A 221 10.43 -24.46 -42.49
CA ALA A 221 10.94 -23.14 -42.09
C ALA A 221 12.33 -22.84 -42.68
N LEU A 222 13.25 -23.81 -42.68
CA LEU A 222 14.58 -23.69 -43.29
C LEU A 222 14.49 -23.51 -44.82
N GLU A 223 13.53 -24.14 -45.49
CA GLU A 223 13.31 -23.97 -46.92
C GLU A 223 12.64 -22.63 -47.28
N GLY A 224 11.76 -22.11 -46.41
CA GLY A 224 11.29 -20.71 -46.48
C GLY A 224 12.44 -19.71 -46.32
N LEU A 225 13.29 -19.89 -45.29
CA LEU A 225 14.47 -19.06 -45.05
C LEU A 225 15.45 -19.04 -46.24
N ARG A 226 15.64 -20.16 -46.96
CA ARG A 226 16.46 -20.20 -48.19
C ARG A 226 15.93 -19.34 -49.32
N LYS A 227 14.61 -19.26 -49.45
CA LYS A 227 13.88 -18.53 -50.51
C LYS A 227 13.76 -17.05 -50.18
N GLU A 228 13.21 -16.75 -49.01
CA GLU A 228 12.82 -15.39 -48.61
C GLU A 228 13.98 -14.59 -48.02
N ARG A 229 14.90 -15.25 -47.29
CA ARG A 229 16.12 -14.65 -46.69
C ARG A 229 15.85 -13.40 -45.84
N CYS A 230 14.65 -13.32 -45.26
CA CYS A 230 14.15 -12.20 -44.46
C CYS A 230 14.25 -12.49 -42.95
N VAL A 231 14.03 -11.46 -42.12
CA VAL A 231 14.15 -11.54 -40.66
C VAL A 231 13.00 -12.38 -40.08
N GLU A 232 11.88 -12.39 -40.80
CA GLU A 232 10.62 -13.06 -40.49
C GLU A 232 10.75 -14.58 -40.69
N ALA A 233 11.30 -15.03 -41.82
CA ALA A 233 11.60 -16.45 -42.05
C ALA A 233 12.70 -16.97 -41.11
N LEU A 234 13.69 -16.14 -40.77
CA LEU A 234 14.71 -16.50 -39.79
C LEU A 234 14.10 -16.66 -38.37
N HIS A 235 13.16 -15.80 -38.01
CA HIS A 235 12.40 -15.94 -36.77
C HIS A 235 11.59 -17.25 -36.73
N MET A 236 10.90 -17.61 -37.82
CA MET A 236 10.18 -18.90 -37.89
C MET A 236 11.10 -20.09 -37.67
N VAL A 237 12.32 -20.06 -38.20
CA VAL A 237 13.35 -21.08 -37.94
C VAL A 237 13.75 -21.12 -36.46
N PHE A 238 13.96 -19.97 -35.80
CA PHE A 238 14.29 -19.97 -34.38
C PHE A 238 13.12 -20.42 -33.48
N THR A 239 11.88 -20.07 -33.81
CA THR A 239 10.68 -20.50 -33.08
C THR A 239 10.49 -22.02 -33.15
N GLU A 240 10.61 -22.63 -34.35
CA GLU A 240 10.57 -24.10 -34.50
C GLU A 240 11.78 -24.82 -33.90
N LEU A 241 12.91 -24.14 -33.73
CA LEU A 241 14.13 -24.70 -33.15
C LEU A 241 14.16 -24.68 -31.61
N TRP A 242 13.64 -23.60 -30.99
CA TRP A 242 13.83 -23.30 -29.57
C TRP A 242 12.54 -23.20 -28.74
N LEU A 243 11.38 -22.97 -29.35
CA LEU A 243 10.09 -22.90 -28.63
C LEU A 243 9.28 -24.20 -28.75
N ARG A 244 9.93 -25.27 -29.20
CA ARG A 244 9.37 -26.61 -29.42
C ARG A 244 10.11 -27.65 -28.58
N GLU A 245 9.35 -28.56 -27.96
CA GLU A 245 9.93 -29.72 -27.27
C GLU A 245 10.46 -30.80 -28.24
N TRP A 246 11.67 -31.29 -27.97
CA TRP A 246 12.32 -32.35 -28.75
C TRP A 246 12.11 -33.72 -28.07
N SER A 247 10.94 -34.31 -28.30
CA SER A 247 10.43 -35.50 -27.60
C SER A 247 11.25 -36.80 -27.81
N SER A 248 11.05 -37.77 -26.91
CA SER A 248 12.04 -38.82 -26.62
C SER A 248 11.93 -40.13 -27.44
N ASN A 249 11.99 -40.07 -28.77
CA ASN A 249 11.94 -41.27 -29.62
C ASN A 249 13.30 -42.04 -29.69
N ARG A 250 13.30 -43.38 -29.61
CA ARG A 250 14.50 -44.20 -29.29
C ARG A 250 15.65 -44.17 -30.33
N SER A 251 15.42 -43.72 -31.56
CA SER A 251 16.35 -43.87 -32.70
C SER A 251 17.54 -42.89 -32.79
N HIS A 252 17.49 -41.73 -32.12
CA HIS A 252 18.54 -40.70 -32.21
C HIS A 252 19.19 -40.38 -30.86
N THR A 253 20.53 -40.42 -30.80
CA THR A 253 21.33 -40.12 -29.61
C THR A 253 21.22 -38.65 -29.17
N PHE A 254 21.05 -37.74 -30.13
CA PHE A 254 20.83 -36.31 -29.91
C PHE A 254 19.62 -35.90 -30.74
N ARG A 255 18.63 -35.27 -30.10
CA ARG A 255 17.34 -34.92 -30.71
C ARG A 255 17.19 -33.42 -30.92
N ASP A 256 17.66 -32.61 -29.98
CA ASP A 256 17.77 -31.16 -30.11
C ASP A 256 18.91 -30.80 -31.10
N PRO A 257 18.63 -30.08 -32.20
CA PRO A 257 19.65 -29.68 -33.17
C PRO A 257 20.67 -28.68 -32.60
N THR A 258 20.29 -27.87 -31.62
CA THR A 258 21.13 -26.89 -30.91
C THR A 258 22.17 -27.60 -30.03
N ILE A 259 21.76 -28.65 -29.30
CA ILE A 259 22.69 -29.48 -28.51
C ILE A 259 23.61 -30.28 -29.44
N CYS A 260 23.08 -30.80 -30.55
CA CYS A 260 23.86 -31.49 -31.57
C CYS A 260 24.94 -30.56 -32.17
N PHE A 261 24.53 -29.34 -32.55
CA PHE A 261 25.42 -28.28 -33.01
C PHE A 261 26.50 -27.94 -31.98
N LEU A 262 26.14 -27.74 -30.70
CA LEU A 262 27.10 -27.41 -29.64
C LEU A 262 28.18 -28.49 -29.46
N GLY A 263 27.81 -29.77 -29.62
CA GLY A 263 28.76 -30.88 -29.66
C GLY A 263 29.72 -30.76 -30.85
N LEU A 264 29.22 -30.57 -32.07
CA LEU A 264 30.05 -30.43 -33.27
C LEU A 264 30.92 -29.16 -33.27
N PHE A 265 30.38 -28.02 -32.82
CA PHE A 265 31.07 -26.74 -32.78
C PHE A 265 32.25 -26.71 -31.79
N THR A 266 32.21 -27.59 -30.79
CA THR A 266 33.30 -27.75 -29.81
C THR A 266 34.32 -28.83 -30.18
N LEU A 267 34.20 -29.44 -31.37
CA LEU A 267 35.07 -30.50 -31.87
C LEU A 267 36.35 -29.96 -32.52
N LYS A 268 37.50 -30.38 -31.98
CA LYS A 268 38.85 -30.03 -32.45
C LYS A 268 39.30 -30.92 -33.61
N PRO A 269 40.32 -30.52 -34.41
CA PRO A 269 40.91 -31.39 -35.44
C PRO A 269 41.40 -32.74 -34.91
N SER A 270 41.82 -32.81 -33.65
CA SER A 270 42.28 -34.03 -32.98
C SER A 270 41.15 -35.02 -32.62
N GLY A 271 39.88 -34.71 -32.91
CA GLY A 271 38.73 -35.50 -32.46
C GLY A 271 38.39 -35.34 -30.97
N GLU A 272 39.15 -34.50 -30.24
CA GLU A 272 38.80 -34.06 -28.89
C GLU A 272 37.72 -32.99 -28.90
N PHE A 273 36.95 -32.90 -27.81
CA PHE A 273 36.06 -31.76 -27.55
C PHE A 273 36.77 -30.69 -26.71
N ALA A 274 36.34 -29.43 -26.82
CA ALA A 274 36.77 -28.34 -25.95
C ALA A 274 36.36 -28.60 -24.48
N PRO A 275 37.20 -28.30 -23.47
CA PRO A 275 36.87 -28.54 -22.07
C PRO A 275 35.79 -27.54 -21.57
N PRO A 276 35.04 -27.84 -20.49
CA PRO A 276 33.84 -27.09 -20.09
C PRO A 276 34.01 -25.56 -20.07
N LYS A 277 35.12 -25.08 -19.51
CA LYS A 277 35.48 -23.65 -19.42
C LYS A 277 35.52 -22.91 -20.76
N ASP A 278 35.85 -23.61 -21.84
CA ASP A 278 35.99 -23.05 -23.19
C ASP A 278 34.67 -23.13 -23.96
N VAL A 279 33.63 -23.73 -23.36
CA VAL A 279 32.30 -23.94 -23.94
C VAL A 279 31.23 -23.10 -23.25
N THR A 280 31.46 -22.68 -21.99
CA THR A 280 30.54 -21.81 -21.23
C THR A 280 30.16 -20.53 -22.00
N ARG A 281 31.11 -19.86 -22.67
CA ARG A 281 30.84 -18.66 -23.47
C ARG A 281 29.83 -18.93 -24.58
N THR A 282 30.00 -20.02 -25.33
CA THR A 282 29.09 -20.43 -26.41
C THR A 282 27.68 -20.74 -25.88
N ILE A 283 27.59 -21.38 -24.71
CA ILE A 283 26.30 -21.65 -24.04
C ILE A 283 25.61 -20.34 -23.67
N SER A 284 26.31 -19.37 -23.09
CA SER A 284 25.75 -18.05 -22.77
C SER A 284 25.29 -17.28 -24.02
N GLN A 285 26.02 -17.38 -25.13
CA GLN A 285 25.67 -16.74 -26.40
C GLN A 285 24.42 -17.37 -27.03
N LEU A 286 24.30 -18.70 -27.03
CA LEU A 286 23.10 -19.41 -27.49
C LEU A 286 21.90 -19.17 -26.55
N SER A 287 22.11 -19.15 -25.23
CA SER A 287 21.08 -18.82 -24.24
C SER A 287 20.53 -17.40 -24.45
N ARG A 288 21.40 -16.42 -24.71
CA ARG A 288 20.99 -15.05 -25.07
C ARG A 288 20.15 -15.00 -26.35
N ALA A 289 20.48 -15.82 -27.34
CA ALA A 289 19.71 -15.93 -28.59
C ALA A 289 18.33 -16.55 -28.39
N ILE A 290 18.23 -17.60 -27.57
CA ILE A 290 16.96 -18.21 -27.16
C ILE A 290 16.09 -17.18 -26.44
N GLN A 291 16.66 -16.46 -25.46
CA GLN A 291 15.97 -15.40 -24.73
C GLN A 291 15.48 -14.26 -25.65
N LEU A 292 16.28 -13.85 -26.64
CA LEU A 292 15.83 -12.90 -27.65
C LEU A 292 14.68 -13.46 -28.49
N THR A 293 14.73 -14.71 -28.95
CA THR A 293 13.61 -15.30 -29.70
C THR A 293 12.33 -15.42 -28.88
N VAL A 294 12.41 -15.80 -27.60
CA VAL A 294 11.28 -15.72 -26.65
C VAL A 294 10.74 -14.29 -26.59
N LEU A 295 11.61 -13.28 -26.50
CA LEU A 295 11.21 -11.87 -26.45
C LEU A 295 10.50 -11.41 -27.74
N ALA A 296 11.03 -11.75 -28.92
CA ALA A 296 10.40 -11.45 -30.20
C ALA A 296 9.02 -12.11 -30.35
N GLU A 297 8.89 -13.37 -29.88
CA GLU A 297 7.62 -14.09 -29.96
C GLU A 297 6.60 -13.60 -28.92
N LEU A 298 7.04 -13.18 -27.73
CA LEU A 298 6.19 -12.44 -26.79
C LEU A 298 5.65 -11.17 -27.45
N HIS A 299 6.50 -10.31 -28.01
CA HIS A 299 6.05 -9.08 -28.68
C HIS A 299 5.13 -9.32 -29.90
N LYS A 300 5.25 -10.45 -30.59
CA LYS A 300 4.35 -10.83 -31.70
C LYS A 300 2.99 -11.35 -31.23
N ARG A 301 2.97 -12.16 -30.17
CA ARG A 301 1.72 -12.62 -29.52
C ARG A 301 1.03 -11.47 -28.78
N ASP A 302 1.82 -10.50 -28.32
CA ASP A 302 1.40 -9.27 -27.68
C ASP A 302 0.74 -8.25 -28.61
N LEU A 303 0.29 -8.61 -29.82
CA LEU A 303 -0.76 -7.86 -30.51
C LEU A 303 -2.15 -8.19 -29.93
N PHE A 304 -2.39 -9.48 -29.62
CA PHE A 304 -3.54 -9.91 -28.83
C PHE A 304 -3.35 -9.59 -27.35
N SER A 305 -2.11 -9.74 -26.84
CA SER A 305 -1.82 -9.26 -25.49
C SER A 305 -1.76 -7.74 -25.41
N LEU A 306 -1.57 -6.91 -26.44
CA LEU A 306 -1.64 -5.44 -26.24
C LEU A 306 -3.05 -5.01 -25.81
N GLN A 307 -4.09 -5.64 -26.36
CA GLN A 307 -5.44 -5.54 -25.80
C GLN A 307 -5.50 -6.11 -24.38
N LYS A 308 -5.08 -7.36 -24.18
CA LYS A 308 -5.20 -8.04 -22.87
C LYS A 308 -4.31 -7.46 -21.76
N TYR A 309 -3.23 -6.77 -22.11
CA TYR A 309 -2.24 -6.12 -21.26
C TYR A 309 -2.63 -4.66 -21.03
N ALA A 310 -3.34 -3.99 -21.95
CA ALA A 310 -4.16 -2.84 -21.56
C ALA A 310 -5.18 -3.25 -20.48
N THR A 311 -5.86 -4.40 -20.62
CA THR A 311 -6.75 -4.94 -19.57
C THR A 311 -6.00 -5.37 -18.29
N THR A 312 -4.80 -5.97 -18.40
CA THR A 312 -4.07 -6.52 -17.25
C THR A 312 -3.21 -5.47 -16.53
N ILE A 313 -2.62 -4.48 -17.20
CA ILE A 313 -1.98 -3.32 -16.55
C ILE A 313 -3.00 -2.59 -15.67
N VAL A 314 -4.24 -2.45 -16.16
CA VAL A 314 -5.41 -1.93 -15.41
C VAL A 314 -5.78 -2.78 -14.18
N HIS A 315 -5.45 -4.07 -14.15
CA HIS A 315 -5.86 -4.99 -13.09
C HIS A 315 -4.75 -5.50 -12.15
N SER A 316 -3.46 -5.44 -12.50
CA SER A 316 -2.40 -6.17 -11.76
C SER A 316 -1.18 -5.35 -11.31
N THR A 317 -1.17 -4.02 -11.52
CA THR A 317 -0.06 -3.16 -11.05
C THR A 317 -0.29 -2.75 -9.58
N ILE A 318 0.78 -2.40 -8.84
CA ILE A 318 0.63 -1.44 -7.71
C ILE A 318 -0.20 -0.30 -8.26
N SER A 319 -1.36 -0.02 -7.66
CA SER A 319 -2.49 0.66 -8.32
C SER A 319 -1.99 1.74 -9.26
N LEU A 320 -2.27 1.60 -10.56
CA LEU A 320 -1.91 2.59 -11.57
C LEU A 320 -2.14 4.00 -11.01
N PRO A 321 -1.26 4.97 -11.29
CA PRO A 321 -1.54 6.35 -10.92
C PRO A 321 -2.88 6.71 -11.57
N ARG A 322 -3.95 6.71 -10.76
CA ARG A 322 -5.31 6.59 -11.30
C ARG A 322 -5.60 7.72 -12.27
N VAL A 323 -5.03 8.88 -11.98
CA VAL A 323 -4.90 10.01 -12.89
C VAL A 323 -3.58 9.95 -13.65
N ILE A 324 -3.68 9.98 -14.99
CA ILE A 324 -2.58 10.22 -15.92
C ILE A 324 -2.90 11.47 -16.73
N PHE A 325 -2.02 12.47 -16.75
CA PHE A 325 -2.12 13.62 -17.64
C PHE A 325 -1.34 13.33 -18.95
N PRO A 326 -1.99 13.00 -20.08
CA PRO A 326 -1.28 12.66 -21.33
C PRO A 326 -0.42 13.82 -21.84
N ASN A 327 -0.92 15.06 -21.73
CA ASN A 327 -0.28 16.25 -22.28
C ASN A 327 0.72 16.92 -21.32
N ARG A 328 1.07 16.25 -20.21
CA ARG A 328 2.01 16.77 -19.18
C ARG A 328 3.34 17.29 -19.75
N ARG A 329 3.81 16.76 -20.88
CA ARG A 329 5.06 17.19 -21.55
C ARG A 329 4.96 18.56 -22.23
N SER A 330 3.78 19.02 -22.65
CA SER A 330 3.55 20.37 -23.18
C SER A 330 3.10 21.37 -22.11
N GLY A 331 2.93 20.92 -20.86
CA GLY A 331 2.43 21.76 -19.76
C GLY A 331 0.90 21.90 -19.73
N ASP A 332 0.18 21.22 -20.61
CA ASP A 332 -1.28 21.12 -20.58
C ASP A 332 -1.74 20.09 -19.53
N TYR A 333 -2.72 20.50 -18.73
CA TYR A 333 -3.36 19.73 -17.65
C TYR A 333 -4.90 19.78 -17.73
N ASP A 334 -5.49 20.20 -18.86
CA ASP A 334 -6.95 20.30 -19.05
C ASP A 334 -7.58 18.95 -19.40
N THR A 335 -6.77 18.01 -19.86
CA THR A 335 -7.15 16.61 -20.14
C THR A 335 -6.40 15.66 -19.21
N MET A 336 -7.13 14.74 -18.58
CA MET A 336 -6.55 13.58 -17.89
C MET A 336 -7.19 12.27 -18.37
N ARG A 337 -6.62 11.15 -17.93
CA ARG A 337 -7.29 9.85 -17.90
C ARG A 337 -7.43 9.38 -16.45
N PHE A 338 -8.64 9.04 -16.03
CA PHE A 338 -8.94 8.44 -14.72
C PHE A 338 -9.29 6.96 -14.86
N ASP A 339 -8.52 6.07 -14.21
CA ASP A 339 -8.65 4.60 -14.29
C ASP A 339 -8.78 4.09 -15.76
N GLY A 340 -8.16 4.81 -16.70
CA GLY A 340 -8.17 4.56 -18.15
C GLY A 340 -9.11 5.46 -18.97
N PHE A 341 -10.23 5.92 -18.39
CA PHE A 341 -11.24 6.75 -19.05
C PHE A 341 -10.78 8.20 -19.23
N GLY A 342 -11.07 8.82 -20.37
CA GLY A 342 -10.82 10.25 -20.56
C GLY A 342 -11.70 11.13 -19.67
N VAL A 343 -11.13 12.19 -19.10
CA VAL A 343 -11.86 13.26 -18.40
C VAL A 343 -11.17 14.58 -18.70
N THR A 344 -11.90 15.55 -19.25
CA THR A 344 -11.43 16.93 -19.43
C THR A 344 -12.06 17.87 -18.40
N ILE A 345 -11.50 19.07 -18.23
CA ILE A 345 -12.17 20.16 -17.50
C ILE A 345 -13.51 20.51 -18.16
N GLY A 346 -13.58 20.48 -19.50
CA GLY A 346 -14.83 20.64 -20.26
C GLY A 346 -15.92 19.67 -19.81
N ASN A 347 -15.60 18.37 -19.68
CA ASN A 347 -16.58 17.38 -19.22
C ASN A 347 -17.08 17.65 -17.78
N LEU A 348 -16.26 18.25 -16.92
CA LEU A 348 -16.71 18.69 -15.60
C LEU A 348 -17.62 19.91 -15.69
N GLN A 349 -17.32 20.87 -16.58
CA GLN A 349 -18.17 22.03 -16.86
C GLN A 349 -19.53 21.63 -17.47
N ASP A 350 -19.54 20.64 -18.36
CA ASP A 350 -20.76 20.03 -18.91
C ASP A 350 -21.61 19.42 -17.78
N ILE A 351 -20.99 18.67 -16.85
CA ILE A 351 -21.68 18.09 -15.68
C ILE A 351 -22.23 19.19 -14.77
N TYR A 352 -21.46 20.25 -14.52
CA TYR A 352 -21.92 21.39 -13.71
C TYR A 352 -23.12 22.09 -14.36
N THR A 353 -23.10 22.23 -15.67
CA THR A 353 -24.20 22.83 -16.46
C THR A 353 -25.43 21.93 -16.45
N LEU A 354 -25.28 20.60 -16.56
CA LEU A 354 -26.37 19.63 -16.42
C LEU A 354 -27.03 19.69 -15.03
N LEU A 355 -26.22 19.75 -13.96
CA LEU A 355 -26.72 19.89 -12.59
C LEU A 355 -27.46 21.21 -12.39
N GLN A 356 -26.92 22.33 -12.89
CA GLN A 356 -27.59 23.64 -12.85
C GLN A 356 -28.92 23.62 -13.60
N ASN A 357 -28.95 23.11 -14.84
CA ASN A 357 -30.15 23.10 -15.67
C ASN A 357 -31.27 22.24 -15.06
N ARG A 358 -30.94 21.09 -14.46
CA ARG A 358 -31.91 20.26 -13.72
C ARG A 358 -32.41 20.92 -12.44
N ALA A 359 -31.54 21.60 -11.71
CA ALA A 359 -31.94 22.38 -10.53
C ALA A 359 -32.88 23.53 -10.89
N ILE A 360 -32.56 24.32 -11.93
CA ILE A 360 -33.42 25.39 -12.45
C ILE A 360 -34.78 24.83 -12.90
N GLU A 361 -34.79 23.75 -13.68
CA GLU A 361 -36.02 23.13 -14.19
C GLU A 361 -36.95 22.68 -13.05
N LEU A 362 -36.43 22.03 -12.02
CA LEU A 362 -37.23 21.65 -10.86
C LEU A 362 -37.67 22.87 -10.06
N TRP A 363 -36.76 23.81 -9.78
CA TRP A 363 -37.07 25.01 -9.02
C TRP A 363 -38.20 25.83 -9.66
N GLU A 364 -38.05 26.23 -10.92
CA GLU A 364 -39.02 27.08 -11.61
C GLU A 364 -40.33 26.34 -11.93
N LYS A 365 -40.25 25.12 -12.48
CA LYS A 365 -41.44 24.41 -13.01
C LYS A 365 -42.14 23.50 -12.01
N LYS A 366 -41.46 23.01 -10.96
CA LYS A 366 -42.02 22.03 -10.01
C LYS A 366 -42.16 22.56 -8.58
N ILE A 367 -41.25 23.43 -8.13
CA ILE A 367 -41.26 23.98 -6.77
C ILE A 367 -42.03 25.32 -6.71
N LEU A 368 -41.58 26.31 -7.49
CA LEU A 368 -42.26 27.60 -7.65
C LEU A 368 -43.49 27.53 -8.56
N LEU A 369 -43.64 26.48 -9.38
CA LEU A 369 -44.80 26.25 -10.24
C LEU A 369 -45.10 27.45 -11.18
N GLY A 370 -44.04 28.10 -11.69
CA GLY A 370 -44.12 29.29 -12.53
C GLY A 370 -44.24 30.63 -11.79
N GLN A 371 -44.38 30.64 -10.46
CA GLN A 371 -44.42 31.86 -9.67
C GLN A 371 -43.06 32.56 -9.65
N LYS A 372 -43.03 33.88 -9.86
CA LYS A 372 -41.79 34.68 -9.92
C LYS A 372 -41.40 35.19 -8.53
N LEU A 373 -40.83 34.30 -7.72
CA LEU A 373 -40.31 34.62 -6.38
C LEU A 373 -38.78 34.59 -6.37
N HIS A 374 -38.17 35.65 -5.84
CA HIS A 374 -36.75 35.76 -5.53
C HIS A 374 -36.58 36.71 -4.35
N VAL A 375 -35.65 36.40 -3.43
CA VAL A 375 -35.24 37.31 -2.35
C VAL A 375 -33.85 37.87 -2.67
N ILE A 376 -33.77 39.20 -2.74
CA ILE A 376 -32.53 39.93 -3.04
C ILE A 376 -31.83 40.24 -1.71
N TYR A 377 -30.52 39.95 -1.65
CA TYR A 377 -29.62 40.24 -0.54
C TYR A 377 -28.22 40.54 -1.11
N ASP A 378 -27.34 41.11 -0.29
CA ASP A 378 -25.94 41.39 -0.66
C ASP A 378 -24.99 40.74 0.35
N ILE A 379 -25.03 41.23 1.60
CA ILE A 379 -24.36 40.64 2.75
C ILE A 379 -25.35 39.74 3.51
N ILE A 380 -24.87 38.62 4.02
CA ILE A 380 -25.59 37.72 4.91
C ILE A 380 -25.15 38.05 6.35
N ALA A 381 -26.04 38.62 7.14
CA ALA A 381 -25.80 38.79 8.57
C ALA A 381 -25.93 37.44 9.29
N ASP A 382 -24.89 36.98 9.99
CA ASP A 382 -24.92 35.74 10.77
C ASP A 382 -24.11 35.89 12.07
N LYS A 383 -24.73 35.59 13.20
CA LYS A 383 -24.06 35.52 14.50
C LYS A 383 -23.30 34.20 14.60
N LEU A 384 -22.09 34.14 14.04
CA LEU A 384 -21.24 32.94 13.98
C LEU A 384 -21.08 32.25 15.35
N SER A 385 -20.92 33.02 16.43
CA SER A 385 -20.81 32.53 17.82
C SER A 385 -22.14 32.08 18.45
N SER A 386 -23.28 32.16 17.74
CA SER A 386 -24.59 31.74 18.25
C SER A 386 -24.71 30.22 18.38
N THR A 387 -24.84 29.74 19.62
CA THR A 387 -25.18 28.36 19.99
C THR A 387 -26.67 28.19 20.35
N GLU A 388 -27.49 29.22 20.16
CA GLU A 388 -28.91 29.22 20.55
C GLU A 388 -29.70 28.19 19.71
N ALA A 389 -30.47 27.31 20.36
CA ALA A 389 -31.19 26.25 19.66
C ALA A 389 -32.27 26.84 18.71
N GLY A 390 -32.33 26.32 17.48
CA GLY A 390 -33.16 26.84 16.39
C GLY A 390 -32.53 27.96 15.56
N TYR A 391 -31.53 28.68 16.07
CA TYR A 391 -30.93 29.85 15.40
C TYR A 391 -30.34 29.50 14.03
N CYS A 392 -30.51 30.44 13.10
CA CYS A 392 -30.02 30.43 11.72
C CYS A 392 -30.01 31.88 11.20
N PHE A 393 -29.08 32.21 10.29
CA PHE A 393 -29.05 33.52 9.62
C PHE A 393 -30.37 33.86 8.90
N LEU A 394 -31.14 32.86 8.46
CA LEU A 394 -32.46 33.05 7.83
C LEU A 394 -33.51 33.70 8.74
N ASP A 395 -33.32 33.65 10.06
CA ASP A 395 -34.23 34.26 11.04
C ASP A 395 -33.71 35.60 11.58
N ASP A 396 -32.49 35.98 11.22
CA ASP A 396 -31.80 37.16 11.75
C ASP A 396 -32.48 38.44 11.22
N PRO A 397 -32.87 39.40 12.10
CA PRO A 397 -33.67 40.56 11.72
C PRO A 397 -32.95 41.53 10.78
N ASN A 398 -31.64 41.37 10.58
CA ASN A 398 -30.86 42.16 9.62
C ASN A 398 -30.93 41.60 8.19
N ASN A 399 -31.53 40.41 7.99
CA ASN A 399 -31.66 39.77 6.68
C ASN A 399 -33.12 39.77 6.17
N PRO A 400 -33.36 39.90 4.84
CA PRO A 400 -34.71 39.99 4.25
C PRO A 400 -35.45 38.64 4.12
N PHE A 401 -34.86 37.54 4.59
CA PHE A 401 -35.35 36.18 4.34
C PHE A 401 -36.64 35.87 5.11
N LYS A 402 -36.73 36.28 6.37
CA LYS A 402 -37.84 35.97 7.28
C LYS A 402 -39.20 36.43 6.75
N ASP A 403 -39.24 37.66 6.23
CA ASP A 403 -40.40 38.32 5.64
C ASP A 403 -40.80 37.75 4.26
N CYS A 404 -40.19 36.64 3.84
CA CYS A 404 -40.48 35.96 2.58
C CYS A 404 -40.99 34.52 2.76
N THR A 405 -41.02 34.00 4.00
CA THR A 405 -41.24 32.57 4.30
C THR A 405 -42.64 32.03 3.98
N ASP A 406 -43.65 32.89 3.89
CA ASP A 406 -45.04 32.54 3.57
C ASP A 406 -45.39 32.75 2.08
N LYS A 407 -44.63 33.58 1.35
CA LYS A 407 -44.97 34.07 0.00
C LYS A 407 -45.23 32.97 -1.03
N LEU A 408 -44.52 31.84 -0.97
CA LEU A 408 -44.77 30.71 -1.87
C LEU A 408 -46.06 29.96 -1.51
N ALA A 409 -46.34 29.77 -0.21
CA ALA A 409 -47.58 29.17 0.24
C ALA A 409 -48.77 30.08 -0.13
N HIS A 410 -48.65 31.39 0.11
CA HIS A 410 -49.64 32.39 -0.31
C HIS A 410 -49.91 32.30 -1.81
N ALA A 411 -48.87 32.40 -2.66
CA ALA A 411 -49.03 32.35 -4.12
C ALA A 411 -49.74 31.06 -4.60
N ILE A 412 -49.37 29.90 -4.07
CA ILE A 412 -49.98 28.59 -4.41
C ILE A 412 -51.44 28.52 -3.96
N PHE A 413 -51.78 29.03 -2.77
CA PHE A 413 -53.15 28.94 -2.24
C PHE A 413 -54.07 30.09 -2.68
N THR A 414 -53.54 31.20 -3.21
CA THR A 414 -54.36 32.24 -3.86
C THR A 414 -54.64 31.97 -5.35
N ASP A 415 -53.83 31.15 -6.02
CA ASP A 415 -54.09 30.76 -7.40
C ASP A 415 -55.28 29.75 -7.47
N PRO A 416 -56.40 30.07 -8.16
CA PRO A 416 -57.59 29.19 -8.19
C PRO A 416 -57.42 27.86 -8.94
N THR A 417 -56.27 27.64 -9.57
CA THR A 417 -55.88 26.40 -10.26
C THR A 417 -54.99 25.58 -9.34
N LEU A 418 -53.89 26.16 -8.85
CA LEU A 418 -52.96 25.47 -7.95
C LEU A 418 -53.63 25.10 -6.62
N PHE A 419 -54.52 25.95 -6.09
CA PHE A 419 -55.34 25.60 -4.92
C PHE A 419 -56.12 24.30 -5.13
N LYS A 420 -56.67 24.04 -6.32
CA LYS A 420 -57.43 22.81 -6.63
C LYS A 420 -56.52 21.59 -6.86
N GLU A 421 -55.25 21.79 -7.18
CA GLU A 421 -54.29 20.69 -7.20
C GLU A 421 -53.87 20.29 -5.78
N PHE A 422 -53.60 21.27 -4.92
CA PHE A 422 -53.07 21.05 -3.57
C PHE A 422 -54.13 20.87 -2.48
N MET A 423 -55.39 21.23 -2.72
CA MET A 423 -56.51 21.07 -1.79
C MET A 423 -57.64 20.24 -2.42
N MET A 424 -58.18 19.30 -1.64
CA MET A 424 -59.34 18.48 -1.98
C MET A 424 -60.42 18.60 -0.91
N ARG A 425 -61.64 18.16 -1.19
CA ARG A 425 -62.69 18.08 -0.16
C ARG A 425 -62.51 16.80 0.67
N GLY A 426 -62.49 16.95 1.99
CA GLY A 426 -62.45 15.83 2.92
C GLY A 426 -63.85 15.25 3.20
N PRO A 427 -63.95 14.20 4.02
CA PRO A 427 -65.19 13.41 4.20
C PRO A 427 -66.38 14.21 4.76
N SER A 428 -66.13 15.26 5.54
CA SER A 428 -67.16 16.14 6.10
C SER A 428 -67.31 17.47 5.32
N GLY A 429 -66.69 17.57 4.13
CA GLY A 429 -66.84 18.71 3.21
C GLY A 429 -65.88 19.88 3.47
N GLU A 430 -65.01 19.80 4.49
CA GLU A 430 -63.90 20.72 4.70
C GLU A 430 -62.85 20.64 3.58
N TRP A 431 -61.99 21.66 3.46
CA TRP A 431 -60.83 21.60 2.58
C TRP A 431 -59.65 20.95 3.31
N VAL A 432 -59.12 19.86 2.75
CA VAL A 432 -57.92 19.15 3.24
C VAL A 432 -56.83 19.15 2.17
N ILE A 433 -55.57 19.03 2.59
CA ILE A 433 -54.44 18.97 1.66
C ILE A 433 -54.52 17.68 0.85
N ASN A 434 -54.41 17.77 -0.47
CA ASN A 434 -54.30 16.62 -1.39
C ASN A 434 -53.00 15.85 -1.09
N PRO A 435 -53.08 14.63 -0.52
CA PRO A 435 -51.91 13.92 -0.04
C PRO A 435 -51.07 13.33 -1.17
N HIS A 436 -51.59 13.26 -2.40
CA HIS A 436 -50.83 12.84 -3.57
C HIS A 436 -49.99 14.00 -4.12
N ARG A 437 -50.62 15.15 -4.39
CA ARG A 437 -49.94 16.33 -4.95
C ARG A 437 -48.85 16.88 -4.02
N ALA A 438 -49.13 16.95 -2.71
CA ALA A 438 -48.15 17.38 -1.72
C ALA A 438 -46.94 16.43 -1.63
N LYS A 439 -47.14 15.11 -1.74
CA LYS A 439 -46.03 14.14 -1.80
C LYS A 439 -45.20 14.29 -3.08
N GLN A 440 -45.84 14.47 -4.24
CA GLN A 440 -45.13 14.71 -5.52
C GLN A 440 -44.28 16.00 -5.49
N TRP A 441 -44.78 17.06 -4.85
CA TRP A 441 -44.03 18.30 -4.67
C TRP A 441 -42.83 18.11 -3.73
N LEU A 442 -43.01 17.40 -2.60
CA LEU A 442 -41.90 17.03 -1.70
C LEU A 442 -40.87 16.09 -2.36
N GLN A 443 -41.30 15.20 -3.25
CA GLN A 443 -40.40 14.36 -4.06
C GLN A 443 -39.58 15.21 -5.05
N SER A 444 -40.23 16.19 -5.70
CA SER A 444 -39.55 17.15 -6.58
C SER A 444 -38.54 18.02 -5.81
N LEU A 445 -38.84 18.37 -4.55
CA LEU A 445 -37.92 19.12 -3.68
C LEU A 445 -36.70 18.27 -3.29
N GLY A 446 -36.92 16.98 -2.94
CA GLY A 446 -35.82 16.05 -2.69
C GLY A 446 -34.91 15.84 -3.91
N GLU A 447 -35.45 15.82 -5.13
CA GLU A 447 -34.61 15.75 -6.33
C GLU A 447 -33.87 17.07 -6.61
N LEU A 448 -34.48 18.23 -6.37
CA LEU A 448 -33.79 19.53 -6.44
C LEU A 448 -32.61 19.60 -5.46
N GLU A 449 -32.83 19.20 -4.20
CA GLU A 449 -31.80 19.26 -3.17
C GLU A 449 -30.68 18.25 -3.39
N LEU A 450 -30.95 17.12 -4.04
CA LEU A 450 -29.90 16.23 -4.55
C LEU A 450 -28.99 16.96 -5.56
N TYR A 451 -29.55 17.71 -6.52
CA TYR A 451 -28.74 18.44 -7.50
C TYR A 451 -27.92 19.56 -6.83
N LEU A 452 -28.47 20.26 -5.83
CA LEU A 452 -27.75 21.26 -5.03
C LEU A 452 -26.65 20.65 -4.15
N LEU A 453 -26.89 19.47 -3.56
CA LEU A 453 -25.92 18.71 -2.78
C LEU A 453 -24.76 18.23 -3.65
N LEU A 454 -25.04 17.69 -4.85
CA LEU A 454 -24.00 17.30 -5.80
C LEU A 454 -23.24 18.51 -6.35
N GLY A 455 -23.92 19.62 -6.65
CA GLY A 455 -23.28 20.89 -6.99
C GLY A 455 -22.33 21.38 -5.89
N THR A 456 -22.76 21.28 -4.62
CA THR A 456 -21.97 21.63 -3.43
C THR A 456 -20.72 20.74 -3.27
N GLU A 457 -20.86 19.42 -3.38
CA GLU A 457 -19.73 18.46 -3.34
C GLU A 457 -18.70 18.73 -4.45
N MET A 458 -19.16 19.17 -5.62
CA MET A 458 -18.31 19.32 -6.81
C MET A 458 -17.75 20.73 -7.06
N LYS A 459 -18.38 21.80 -6.55
CA LYS A 459 -18.01 23.20 -6.87
C LYS A 459 -17.52 24.04 -5.67
N SER A 460 -17.53 23.49 -4.45
CA SER A 460 -16.91 24.11 -3.26
C SER A 460 -15.37 23.97 -3.20
N GLY A 461 -14.79 23.26 -4.17
CA GLY A 461 -13.35 23.23 -4.45
C GLY A 461 -12.48 22.28 -3.64
N ALA A 462 -13.00 21.68 -2.58
CA ALA A 462 -12.34 20.59 -1.85
C ALA A 462 -13.42 19.62 -1.31
N PRO A 463 -13.59 18.43 -1.94
CA PRO A 463 -14.75 17.55 -1.73
C PRO A 463 -15.05 17.22 -0.26
N ILE A 464 -16.33 17.22 0.09
CA ILE A 464 -16.84 17.01 1.44
C ILE A 464 -16.89 15.50 1.73
N ARG A 465 -16.92 15.06 3.01
CA ARG A 465 -17.25 13.65 3.28
C ARG A 465 -18.74 13.51 3.07
N MET A 466 -19.19 12.59 2.21
CA MET A 466 -20.62 12.55 1.89
C MET A 466 -21.52 12.34 3.13
N THR A 467 -21.10 11.54 4.10
CA THR A 467 -21.78 11.34 5.39
C THR A 467 -21.84 12.60 6.28
N GLU A 468 -20.93 13.55 6.07
CA GLU A 468 -20.87 14.87 6.74
C GLU A 468 -21.79 15.84 5.99
N LEU A 469 -21.79 15.81 4.65
CA LEU A 469 -22.65 16.63 3.80
C LEU A 469 -24.14 16.27 3.92
N THR A 470 -24.49 14.98 3.91
CA THR A 470 -25.89 14.52 4.02
C THR A 470 -26.49 14.77 5.40
N SER A 471 -25.66 14.96 6.43
CA SER A 471 -26.07 15.29 7.81
C SER A 471 -25.76 16.74 8.21
N THR A 472 -25.46 17.60 7.24
CA THR A 472 -25.11 19.02 7.44
C THR A 472 -26.34 19.82 7.91
N LEU A 473 -26.15 20.64 8.95
CA LEU A 473 -27.22 21.45 9.55
C LEU A 473 -27.19 22.90 9.05
N ILE A 474 -28.37 23.47 8.79
CA ILE A 474 -28.56 24.90 8.55
C ILE A 474 -29.07 25.63 9.81
N ARG A 475 -29.76 24.92 10.72
CA ARG A 475 -30.19 25.43 12.03
C ARG A 475 -29.45 24.74 13.17
N ASN A 476 -29.21 25.47 14.26
CA ASN A 476 -28.69 24.89 15.50
C ASN A 476 -29.69 23.88 16.09
N LYS A 477 -29.25 22.67 16.43
CA LYS A 477 -29.97 21.75 17.34
C LYS A 477 -29.51 21.98 18.78
N THR A 478 -30.31 21.55 19.75
CA THR A 478 -29.96 21.55 21.19
C THR A 478 -28.66 20.79 21.52
N THR A 479 -28.26 19.84 20.67
CA THR A 479 -27.08 19.00 20.84
C THR A 479 -25.91 19.32 19.90
N ARG A 480 -26.11 20.18 18.88
CA ARG A 480 -25.12 20.44 17.82
C ARG A 480 -25.44 21.74 17.07
N VAL A 481 -24.44 22.62 16.93
CA VAL A 481 -24.54 23.87 16.14
C VAL A 481 -24.68 23.61 14.64
N ARG A 482 -25.19 24.60 13.91
CA ARG A 482 -25.27 24.59 12.44
C ARG A 482 -23.87 24.51 11.80
N ASN A 483 -23.81 24.03 10.57
CA ASN A 483 -22.59 23.96 9.75
C ASN A 483 -22.62 24.97 8.60
N ALA A 484 -23.80 25.30 8.07
CA ALA A 484 -23.95 26.39 7.10
C ALA A 484 -23.98 27.73 7.83
N MET A 485 -23.11 28.66 7.42
CA MET A 485 -22.96 29.98 8.03
C MET A 485 -22.75 31.07 6.98
N GLY A 486 -23.30 32.25 7.23
CA GLY A 486 -23.03 33.46 6.45
C GLY A 486 -21.70 34.10 6.88
N VAL A 487 -20.78 34.32 5.94
CA VAL A 487 -19.50 35.00 6.19
C VAL A 487 -19.39 36.18 5.22
N GLY A 488 -19.91 37.33 5.66
CA GLY A 488 -20.03 38.53 4.82
C GLY A 488 -20.92 38.24 3.60
N ARG A 489 -20.35 38.27 2.39
CA ARG A 489 -21.08 37.94 1.16
C ARG A 489 -21.14 36.45 0.84
N TYR A 490 -20.40 35.58 1.55
CA TYR A 490 -20.32 34.15 1.25
C TYR A 490 -21.28 33.31 2.10
N LEU A 491 -21.95 32.33 1.49
CA LEU A 491 -22.47 31.17 2.23
C LEU A 491 -21.38 30.10 2.30
N ALA A 492 -21.02 29.70 3.52
CA ALA A 492 -19.91 28.79 3.79
C ALA A 492 -20.36 27.56 4.58
N LEU A 493 -19.76 26.40 4.29
CA LEU A 493 -19.94 25.18 5.08
C LEU A 493 -18.72 24.95 5.98
N ILE A 494 -18.93 25.04 7.29
CA ILE A 494 -17.89 24.83 8.31
C ILE A 494 -17.88 23.36 8.73
N ARG A 495 -16.77 22.66 8.43
CA ARG A 495 -16.52 21.30 8.93
C ARG A 495 -16.02 21.27 10.36
N GLN A 496 -16.07 20.09 10.98
CA GLN A 496 -15.30 19.76 12.18
C GLN A 496 -14.47 18.50 11.90
N TYR A 497 -13.17 18.67 11.63
CA TYR A 497 -12.32 17.55 11.18
C TYR A 497 -11.88 16.65 12.35
N SER A 498 -12.79 15.80 12.81
CA SER A 498 -12.42 14.73 13.72
C SER A 498 -11.71 13.59 12.96
N LYS A 499 -10.38 13.54 13.17
CA LYS A 499 -9.52 12.36 12.98
C LYS A 499 -8.40 12.40 14.02
N ASN A 500 -8.80 12.31 15.29
CA ASN A 500 -8.11 11.57 16.37
C ASN A 500 -8.80 11.87 17.70
N THR A 501 -9.77 11.03 18.09
CA THR A 501 -10.31 10.99 19.46
C THR A 501 -9.30 10.35 20.42
N ASN A 502 -8.14 11.00 20.56
CA ASN A 502 -7.22 10.85 21.68
C ASN A 502 -6.35 12.12 21.84
N ASN A 503 -6.56 12.83 22.95
CA ASN A 503 -5.66 13.81 23.56
C ASN A 503 -5.40 15.19 22.91
N GLN A 504 -6.19 15.67 21.95
CA GLN A 504 -6.34 17.13 21.72
C GLN A 504 -7.82 17.51 21.51
N GLN A 505 -8.40 18.25 22.47
CA GLN A 505 -9.81 18.64 22.51
C GLN A 505 -10.10 19.92 21.69
N MET A 506 -9.78 19.95 20.39
CA MET A 506 -10.34 20.93 19.44
C MET A 506 -10.40 20.28 18.05
N ASP A 507 -11.59 20.18 17.45
CA ASP A 507 -11.72 19.80 16.05
C ASP A 507 -11.16 20.92 15.15
N LYS A 508 -10.28 20.59 14.19
CA LYS A 508 -9.85 21.59 13.20
C LYS A 508 -11.03 21.90 12.27
N MET A 509 -11.59 23.10 12.41
CA MET A 509 -12.60 23.58 11.49
C MET A 509 -11.99 23.90 10.12
N ILE A 510 -12.80 23.74 9.06
CA ILE A 510 -12.42 24.05 7.69
C ILE A 510 -13.66 24.64 6.98
N PRO A 511 -13.67 25.94 6.65
CA PRO A 511 -14.68 26.58 5.82
C PRO A 511 -14.58 26.13 4.36
N HIS A 512 -15.74 26.04 3.70
CA HIS A 512 -15.84 25.84 2.26
C HIS A 512 -16.84 26.85 1.68
N GLY A 513 -16.37 27.77 0.83
CA GLY A 513 -17.24 28.69 0.11
C GLY A 513 -18.03 27.95 -0.97
N LEU A 514 -19.34 28.16 -1.02
CA LEU A 514 -20.19 27.66 -2.11
C LEU A 514 -19.93 28.44 -3.41
N SER A 515 -20.43 27.93 -4.54
CA SER A 515 -20.46 28.73 -5.78
C SER A 515 -21.65 29.69 -5.76
N GLY A 516 -21.64 30.75 -6.56
CA GLY A 516 -22.73 31.74 -6.57
C GLY A 516 -24.11 31.12 -6.82
N PHE A 517 -24.16 30.07 -7.65
CA PHE A 517 -25.40 29.34 -7.95
C PHE A 517 -25.92 28.53 -6.76
N GLU A 518 -25.07 27.72 -6.12
CA GLU A 518 -25.50 26.95 -4.94
C GLU A 518 -25.83 27.88 -3.79
N GLN A 519 -25.04 28.94 -3.58
CA GLN A 519 -25.29 29.94 -2.54
C GLN A 519 -26.68 30.56 -2.69
N ASP A 520 -27.00 31.12 -3.85
CA ASP A 520 -28.30 31.75 -4.04
C ASP A 520 -29.42 30.72 -3.99
N LEU A 521 -29.36 29.65 -4.79
CA LEU A 521 -30.48 28.73 -4.90
C LEU A 521 -30.76 27.96 -3.59
N ILE A 522 -29.76 27.71 -2.73
CA ILE A 522 -29.99 27.18 -1.38
C ILE A 522 -30.71 28.22 -0.50
N ILE A 523 -30.31 29.50 -0.55
CA ILE A 523 -30.99 30.57 0.19
C ILE A 523 -32.44 30.73 -0.29
N GLN A 524 -32.69 30.71 -1.60
CA GLN A 524 -34.04 30.75 -2.16
C GLN A 524 -34.88 29.53 -1.71
N VAL A 525 -34.33 28.31 -1.77
CA VAL A 525 -35.00 27.06 -1.33
C VAL A 525 -35.36 27.08 0.15
N HIS A 526 -34.42 27.46 1.02
CA HIS A 526 -34.67 27.50 2.46
C HIS A 526 -35.55 28.67 2.89
N THR A 527 -35.56 29.77 2.13
CA THR A 527 -36.50 30.89 2.35
C THR A 527 -37.92 30.52 1.95
N PHE A 528 -38.15 30.04 0.72
CA PHE A 528 -39.51 29.88 0.18
C PHE A 528 -40.07 28.46 0.27
N ALA A 529 -39.27 27.43 -0.01
CA ALA A 529 -39.77 26.07 -0.14
C ALA A 529 -39.77 25.29 1.19
N ARG A 530 -38.73 25.44 2.03
CA ARG A 530 -38.68 24.70 3.31
C ARG A 530 -39.85 25.00 4.27
N PRO A 531 -40.35 26.24 4.44
CA PRO A 531 -41.53 26.49 5.28
C PRO A 531 -42.77 25.73 4.78
N LEU A 532 -43.01 25.71 3.47
CA LEU A 532 -44.10 24.95 2.86
C LEU A 532 -43.88 23.43 2.95
N ALA A 533 -42.63 22.97 2.84
CA ALA A 533 -42.28 21.56 3.02
C ALA A 533 -42.56 21.08 4.46
N MET A 534 -42.21 21.90 5.47
CA MET A 534 -42.55 21.66 6.87
C MET A 534 -44.06 21.65 7.11
N PHE A 535 -44.80 22.56 6.47
CA PHE A 535 -46.27 22.59 6.51
C PHE A 535 -46.87 21.30 5.95
N PHE A 536 -46.46 20.86 4.76
CA PHE A 536 -46.91 19.58 4.19
C PHE A 536 -46.50 18.39 5.07
N ALA A 537 -45.26 18.34 5.58
CA ALA A 537 -44.80 17.24 6.42
C ALA A 537 -45.64 17.05 7.68
N LYS A 538 -45.99 18.14 8.38
CA LYS A 538 -46.86 18.12 9.57
C LYS A 538 -48.25 17.54 9.31
N HIS A 539 -48.83 17.79 8.14
CA HIS A 539 -50.17 17.30 7.78
C HIS A 539 -50.17 15.91 7.15
N LEU A 540 -49.12 15.55 6.40
CA LEU A 540 -48.99 14.24 5.76
C LEU A 540 -48.59 13.13 6.74
N TRP A 541 -47.85 13.49 7.80
CA TRP A 541 -47.33 12.56 8.80
C TRP A 541 -47.40 13.14 10.23
N PRO A 542 -48.59 13.47 10.75
CA PRO A 542 -48.75 14.08 12.08
C PRO A 542 -48.20 13.22 13.23
N ASN A 543 -48.16 11.90 13.04
CA ASN A 543 -47.61 10.94 14.01
C ASN A 543 -46.07 10.78 13.91
N GLN A 544 -45.40 11.54 13.03
CA GLN A 544 -43.95 11.47 12.78
C GLN A 544 -43.34 12.89 12.69
N PRO A 545 -43.35 13.66 13.80
CA PRO A 545 -42.90 15.05 13.83
C PRO A 545 -41.42 15.23 13.45
N GLU A 546 -40.60 14.18 13.59
CA GLU A 546 -39.19 14.16 13.19
C GLU A 546 -38.98 14.50 11.70
N ILE A 547 -39.95 14.18 10.83
CA ILE A 547 -39.87 14.51 9.40
C ILE A 547 -39.96 16.02 9.19
N ALA A 548 -40.87 16.69 9.91
CA ALA A 548 -41.02 18.14 9.85
C ALA A 548 -39.87 18.89 10.54
N MET A 549 -39.26 18.30 11.57
CA MET A 549 -38.02 18.81 12.16
C MET A 549 -36.85 18.70 11.17
N ASN A 550 -36.69 17.57 10.49
CA ASN A 550 -35.62 17.40 9.50
C ASN A 550 -35.74 18.36 8.31
N TYR A 551 -36.95 18.68 7.82
CA TYR A 551 -37.16 19.76 6.83
C TYR A 551 -36.86 21.17 7.37
N ASN A 552 -36.79 21.38 8.69
CA ASN A 552 -36.38 22.64 9.29
C ASN A 552 -34.87 22.73 9.50
N GLU A 553 -34.23 21.63 9.92
CA GLU A 553 -32.89 21.65 10.53
C GLU A 553 -31.75 21.26 9.56
N LEU A 554 -32.00 20.33 8.63
CA LEU A 554 -30.99 19.81 7.70
C LEU A 554 -30.86 20.70 6.46
N LEU A 555 -29.63 20.97 6.02
CA LEU A 555 -29.34 21.74 4.81
C LEU A 555 -29.88 21.05 3.54
N PHE A 556 -29.83 19.71 3.50
CA PHE A 556 -30.33 18.89 2.40
C PHE A 556 -31.18 17.74 2.96
N MET A 557 -32.34 17.49 2.37
CA MET A 557 -33.33 16.53 2.84
C MET A 557 -33.92 15.76 1.65
N ASN A 558 -33.95 14.43 1.72
CA ASN A 558 -34.59 13.60 0.70
C ASN A 558 -36.10 13.52 0.96
N PHE A 559 -36.86 12.85 0.10
CA PHE A 559 -38.28 12.60 0.37
C PHE A 559 -38.45 11.78 1.65
N LYS A 560 -39.02 12.40 2.68
CA LYS A 560 -39.30 11.85 4.02
C LYS A 560 -38.06 11.51 4.89
N THR A 561 -36.88 11.28 4.33
CA THR A 561 -35.67 10.85 5.07
C THR A 561 -34.44 11.72 4.79
N GLU A 562 -33.39 11.56 5.58
CA GLU A 562 -32.05 12.05 5.20
C GLU A 562 -31.56 11.37 3.91
N PHE A 563 -30.53 11.95 3.28
CA PHE A 563 -29.87 11.34 2.13
C PHE A 563 -28.91 10.23 2.58
N ASP A 564 -29.10 9.00 2.08
CA ASP A 564 -28.06 7.98 2.21
C ASP A 564 -26.87 8.28 1.29
N SER A 565 -25.67 8.25 1.87
CA SER A 565 -24.41 8.51 1.18
C SER A 565 -24.09 7.51 0.06
N SER A 566 -24.57 6.25 0.15
CA SER A 566 -24.36 5.26 -0.92
C SER A 566 -25.32 5.47 -2.10
N TRP A 567 -26.57 5.82 -1.81
CA TRP A 567 -27.59 6.19 -2.80
C TRP A 567 -27.20 7.46 -3.57
N VAL A 568 -26.75 8.51 -2.89
CA VAL A 568 -26.22 9.73 -3.54
C VAL A 568 -25.04 9.38 -4.44
N SER A 569 -24.13 8.51 -4.00
CA SER A 569 -22.99 8.04 -4.79
C SER A 569 -23.43 7.30 -6.06
N LYS A 570 -24.45 6.43 -5.97
CA LYS A 570 -25.05 5.73 -7.13
C LYS A 570 -25.68 6.73 -8.11
N ARG A 571 -26.45 7.70 -7.62
CA ARG A 571 -27.18 8.67 -8.45
C ARG A 571 -26.24 9.67 -9.12
N MET A 572 -25.16 10.09 -8.46
CA MET A 572 -24.04 10.83 -9.06
C MET A 572 -23.42 10.03 -10.23
N GLY A 573 -23.18 8.73 -10.03
CA GLY A 573 -22.68 7.85 -11.09
C GLY A 573 -23.61 7.77 -12.29
N GLN A 574 -24.93 7.70 -12.09
CA GLN A 574 -25.91 7.73 -13.18
C GLN A 574 -25.84 9.06 -13.96
N LEU A 575 -25.94 10.20 -13.29
CA LEU A 575 -25.96 11.53 -13.91
C LEU A 575 -24.67 11.82 -14.70
N THR A 576 -23.51 11.49 -14.13
CA THR A 576 -22.21 11.73 -14.79
C THR A 576 -21.97 10.83 -16.00
N SER A 577 -22.57 9.63 -16.02
CA SER A 577 -22.43 8.69 -17.15
C SER A 577 -23.04 9.18 -18.46
N ILE A 578 -24.02 10.10 -18.40
CA ILE A 578 -24.65 10.74 -19.57
C ILE A 578 -23.61 11.53 -20.39
N ILE A 579 -22.62 12.13 -19.73
CA ILE A 579 -21.60 13.00 -20.36
C ILE A 579 -20.27 12.27 -20.54
N LEU A 580 -19.87 11.45 -19.56
CA LEU A 580 -18.58 10.76 -19.57
C LEU A 580 -18.62 9.40 -20.29
N GLY A 581 -19.80 8.83 -20.53
CA GLY A 581 -19.95 7.43 -20.93
C GLY A 581 -19.63 6.40 -19.83
N TRP A 582 -19.26 6.85 -18.62
CA TRP A 582 -18.96 5.99 -17.47
C TRP A 582 -19.39 6.65 -16.14
N ALA A 583 -19.70 5.83 -15.13
CA ALA A 583 -20.29 6.29 -13.89
C ALA A 583 -19.25 6.86 -12.89
N MET A 584 -19.04 8.18 -12.91
CA MET A 584 -18.17 8.87 -11.96
C MET A 584 -18.88 9.07 -10.62
N THR A 585 -18.66 8.12 -9.71
CA THR A 585 -19.11 8.20 -8.31
C THR A 585 -18.17 9.09 -7.46
N ILE A 586 -18.55 9.37 -6.21
CA ILE A 586 -17.90 10.35 -5.32
C ILE A 586 -16.40 10.06 -5.10
N SER A 587 -16.01 8.78 -5.01
CA SER A 587 -14.63 8.36 -4.75
C SER A 587 -13.70 8.64 -5.96
N PRO A 588 -14.03 8.18 -7.19
CA PRO A 588 -13.43 8.68 -8.43
C PRO A 588 -13.36 10.21 -8.52
N TYR A 589 -14.49 10.91 -8.31
CA TYR A 589 -14.53 12.37 -8.43
C TYR A 589 -13.53 13.05 -7.48
N ARG A 590 -13.42 12.61 -6.22
CA ARG A 590 -12.45 13.18 -5.27
C ARG A 590 -11.01 13.08 -5.74
N HIS A 591 -10.62 11.96 -6.38
CA HIS A 591 -9.27 11.80 -6.93
C HIS A 591 -9.04 12.67 -8.17
N ILE A 592 -10.05 12.84 -9.03
CA ILE A 592 -10.02 13.72 -10.20
C ILE A 592 -9.87 15.18 -9.77
N ASN A 593 -10.72 15.65 -8.85
CA ASN A 593 -10.69 17.01 -8.26
C ASN A 593 -9.29 17.36 -7.72
N ILE A 594 -8.74 16.54 -6.82
CA ILE A 594 -7.42 16.79 -6.18
C ILE A 594 -6.32 16.87 -7.24
N SER A 595 -6.42 16.07 -8.29
CA SER A 595 -5.40 15.98 -9.33
C SER A 595 -5.42 17.16 -10.29
N PHE A 596 -6.60 17.66 -10.69
CA PHE A 596 -6.69 18.94 -11.41
C PHE A 596 -6.29 20.12 -10.51
N LYS A 597 -6.79 20.20 -9.26
CA LYS A 597 -6.50 21.30 -8.33
C LYS A 597 -5.01 21.48 -8.05
N SER A 598 -4.27 20.40 -7.85
CA SER A 598 -2.80 20.42 -7.61
C SER A 598 -1.96 20.91 -8.81
N HIS A 599 -2.58 21.05 -9.99
CA HIS A 599 -1.93 21.62 -11.17
C HIS A 599 -2.46 23.03 -11.51
N LYS A 600 -3.76 23.29 -11.34
CA LYS A 600 -4.40 24.57 -11.68
C LYS A 600 -4.38 25.64 -10.59
N CYS A 601 -4.38 25.25 -9.30
CA CYS A 601 -4.49 26.19 -8.16
C CYS A 601 -3.20 26.17 -7.31
N LYS A 602 -2.02 26.32 -7.94
CA LYS A 602 -0.72 26.18 -7.24
C LYS A 602 -0.36 27.37 -6.36
N GLY A 603 -0.54 28.60 -6.86
CA GLY A 603 -0.02 29.80 -6.18
C GLY A 603 -0.49 29.94 -4.74
N LEU A 604 -1.76 29.61 -4.48
CA LEU A 604 -2.33 29.67 -3.13
C LEU A 604 -1.81 28.58 -2.18
N ILE A 605 -1.36 27.42 -2.70
CA ILE A 605 -0.77 26.34 -1.86
C ILE A 605 0.58 26.81 -1.30
N ASP A 606 1.38 27.47 -2.13
CA ASP A 606 2.67 28.03 -1.73
C ASP A 606 2.47 29.24 -0.79
N ALA A 607 1.51 30.13 -1.08
CA ALA A 607 1.16 31.26 -0.20
C ALA A 607 0.63 30.85 1.18
N PHE A 608 -0.21 29.81 1.27
CA PHE A 608 -0.66 29.26 2.56
C PHE A 608 0.50 28.72 3.39
N MET A 609 1.47 28.05 2.76
CA MET A 609 2.68 27.56 3.43
C MET A 609 3.53 28.72 3.97
N GLU A 610 3.66 29.80 3.19
CA GLU A 610 4.37 31.01 3.63
C GLU A 610 3.65 31.71 4.79
N GLN A 611 2.31 31.79 4.82
CA GLN A 611 1.57 32.42 5.91
C GLN A 611 1.47 31.59 7.21
N GLU A 612 1.31 30.26 7.15
CA GLU A 612 1.45 29.41 8.35
C GLU A 612 2.88 29.49 8.93
N VAL A 613 3.90 29.67 8.09
CA VAL A 613 5.29 29.92 8.54
C VAL A 613 5.46 31.33 9.12
N MET A 614 5.02 32.38 8.43
CA MET A 614 5.24 33.78 8.84
C MET A 614 4.50 34.16 10.13
N SER A 615 3.27 33.66 10.33
CA SER A 615 2.54 33.85 11.59
C SER A 615 3.24 33.16 12.77
N GLY A 616 3.86 32.00 12.54
CA GLY A 616 4.75 31.36 13.51
C GLY A 616 6.03 32.16 13.78
N VAL A 617 6.67 32.70 12.72
CA VAL A 617 7.91 33.48 12.82
C VAL A 617 7.70 34.79 13.59
N HIS A 618 6.61 35.52 13.36
CA HIS A 618 6.34 36.77 14.08
C HIS A 618 6.12 36.54 15.58
N ALA A 619 5.30 35.56 15.97
CA ALA A 619 5.12 35.23 17.39
C ALA A 619 6.45 34.83 18.08
N LEU A 620 7.30 34.07 17.36
CA LEU A 620 8.64 33.70 17.83
C LEU A 620 9.59 34.90 17.91
N GLN A 621 9.49 35.90 17.03
CA GLN A 621 10.22 37.17 17.13
C GLN A 621 9.77 38.01 18.31
N SER A 622 8.47 38.02 18.64
CA SER A 622 7.92 38.64 19.85
C SER A 622 8.36 37.94 21.15
N GLY A 623 9.09 36.82 21.08
CA GLY A 623 9.50 36.00 22.23
C GLY A 623 8.37 35.13 22.80
N HIS A 624 7.24 35.03 22.12
CA HIS A 624 6.04 34.34 22.55
C HIS A 624 5.85 33.00 21.81
N SER A 625 4.90 32.20 22.29
CA SER A 625 4.21 31.26 21.39
C SER A 625 2.96 31.94 20.83
N VAL A 626 2.46 31.50 19.68
CA VAL A 626 1.18 31.99 19.10
C VAL A 626 0.02 31.88 20.11
N GLN A 627 0.07 30.91 21.03
CA GLN A 627 -0.90 30.78 22.14
C GLN A 627 -0.65 31.78 23.28
N THR A 628 0.62 32.13 23.56
CA THR A 628 0.99 33.12 24.58
C THR A 628 0.59 34.52 24.13
N GLU A 629 0.88 34.86 22.88
CA GLU A 629 0.60 36.17 22.29
C GLU A 629 -0.91 36.47 22.32
N ARG A 630 -1.74 35.52 21.84
CA ARG A 630 -3.21 35.58 21.94
C ARG A 630 -3.74 35.66 23.37
N ARG A 631 -3.02 35.09 24.36
CA ARG A 631 -3.45 35.07 25.77
C ARG A 631 -3.00 36.29 26.58
N ILE A 632 -2.01 37.06 26.09
CA ILE A 632 -1.45 38.22 26.80
C ILE A 632 -1.90 39.56 26.19
N TYR A 633 -2.07 39.64 24.87
CA TYR A 633 -2.36 40.92 24.20
C TYR A 633 -3.85 41.23 23.96
N GLY A 634 -4.77 40.35 24.38
CA GLY A 634 -6.20 40.70 24.49
C GLY A 634 -6.90 41.02 23.16
N LEU A 635 -6.56 40.32 22.08
CA LEU A 635 -7.39 40.29 20.87
C LEU A 635 -8.72 39.56 21.17
N ASP A 636 -9.79 39.94 20.48
CA ASP A 636 -11.14 39.93 21.04
C ASP A 636 -11.76 38.54 21.34
N HIS A 637 -12.82 38.57 22.16
CA HIS A 637 -13.33 37.46 22.95
C HIS A 637 -14.12 36.40 22.16
N ASP A 638 -14.50 36.66 20.90
CA ASP A 638 -15.16 35.70 19.99
C ASP A 638 -14.25 34.52 19.58
N SER A 639 -12.96 34.56 19.91
CA SER A 639 -11.96 33.54 19.59
C SER A 639 -12.20 32.13 20.19
N LEU A 640 -13.30 31.92 20.92
CA LEU A 640 -13.83 30.60 21.30
C LEU A 640 -14.49 29.84 20.12
N ALA A 641 -14.90 30.51 19.04
CA ALA A 641 -15.58 29.88 17.91
C ALA A 641 -14.66 29.07 16.97
N GLY A 642 -13.34 29.29 17.03
CA GLY A 642 -12.34 28.56 16.25
C GLY A 642 -12.04 29.15 14.87
N ILE A 643 -10.76 29.20 14.50
CA ILE A 643 -10.21 29.98 13.37
C ILE A 643 -10.30 31.51 13.64
N SER A 644 -9.34 32.32 13.16
CA SER A 644 -9.50 33.80 13.12
C SER A 644 -10.09 34.22 11.77
N GLU A 645 -10.80 35.35 11.70
CA GLU A 645 -11.48 35.78 10.48
C GLU A 645 -10.55 35.82 9.25
N ASP A 646 -9.29 36.27 9.42
CA ASP A 646 -8.26 36.26 8.37
C ASP A 646 -8.07 34.87 7.76
N HIS A 647 -8.01 33.83 8.60
CA HIS A 647 -7.86 32.45 8.15
C HIS A 647 -9.16 31.91 7.51
N ILE A 648 -10.34 32.41 7.91
CA ILE A 648 -11.61 32.07 7.23
C ILE A 648 -11.60 32.66 5.82
N ILE A 649 -11.18 33.92 5.66
CA ILE A 649 -11.05 34.60 4.37
C ILE A 649 -10.13 33.79 3.43
N LEU A 650 -8.94 33.38 3.90
CA LEU A 650 -8.01 32.55 3.11
C LEU A 650 -8.63 31.22 2.64
N TYR A 651 -9.49 30.58 3.44
CA TYR A 651 -10.22 29.38 3.01
C TYR A 651 -11.32 29.68 1.97
N LEU A 652 -11.98 30.84 2.05
CA LEU A 652 -12.96 31.29 1.05
C LEU A 652 -12.28 31.71 -0.27
N GLU A 653 -11.09 32.32 -0.20
CA GLU A 653 -10.23 32.56 -1.36
C GLU A 653 -9.78 31.24 -2.02
N ALA A 654 -9.49 30.19 -1.22
CA ALA A 654 -9.16 28.86 -1.74
C ALA A 654 -10.31 28.11 -2.42
N SER A 655 -11.57 28.43 -2.09
CA SER A 655 -12.75 28.03 -2.86
C SER A 655 -12.92 28.91 -4.11
N THR A 656 -12.71 30.22 -3.98
CA THR A 656 -12.86 31.22 -5.06
C THR A 656 -11.85 30.99 -6.20
N GLU A 657 -10.58 30.70 -5.91
CA GLU A 657 -9.58 30.35 -6.93
C GLU A 657 -9.95 29.08 -7.68
N TYR A 658 -10.41 28.04 -6.98
CA TYR A 658 -10.87 26.81 -7.62
C TYR A 658 -12.06 27.10 -8.54
N GLN A 659 -13.02 27.92 -8.09
CA GLN A 659 -14.19 28.28 -8.88
C GLN A 659 -13.76 29.01 -10.16
N LYS A 660 -12.95 30.07 -10.06
CA LYS A 660 -12.36 30.77 -11.21
C LYS A 660 -11.59 29.83 -12.15
N ALA A 661 -10.73 28.95 -11.63
CA ALA A 661 -9.88 28.06 -12.42
C ALA A 661 -10.64 26.97 -13.21
N PHE A 662 -11.90 26.70 -12.86
CA PHE A 662 -12.79 25.78 -13.57
C PHE A 662 -13.94 26.51 -14.30
N GLY A 663 -13.91 27.84 -14.39
CA GLY A 663 -14.94 28.65 -15.05
C GLY A 663 -16.27 28.72 -14.30
N ILE A 664 -16.27 28.44 -12.99
CA ILE A 664 -17.46 28.48 -12.13
C ILE A 664 -17.63 29.89 -11.55
N PRO A 665 -18.83 30.51 -11.62
CA PRO A 665 -19.16 31.71 -10.86
C PRO A 665 -18.90 31.54 -9.36
N PRO A 666 -17.94 32.28 -8.77
CA PRO A 666 -17.62 32.11 -7.36
C PRO A 666 -18.74 32.61 -6.44
N GLY A 667 -18.73 32.12 -5.19
CA GLY A 667 -19.54 32.71 -4.12
C GLY A 667 -19.14 34.15 -3.83
N GLY A 668 -19.91 34.86 -3.01
CA GLY A 668 -19.58 36.23 -2.61
C GLY A 668 -19.86 37.34 -3.64
N LEU A 669 -20.35 37.00 -4.84
CA LEU A 669 -20.64 37.98 -5.90
C LEU A 669 -22.03 38.63 -5.83
N GLY A 670 -22.92 38.19 -4.93
CA GLY A 670 -24.32 38.68 -4.86
C GLY A 670 -25.15 38.40 -6.13
N MET A 671 -24.71 37.49 -6.99
CA MET A 671 -25.39 37.17 -8.26
C MET A 671 -26.54 36.18 -8.05
N PRO A 672 -27.76 36.50 -8.50
CA PRO A 672 -28.87 35.55 -8.53
C PRO A 672 -28.57 34.29 -9.36
N TYR A 673 -29.20 33.17 -9.02
CA TYR A 673 -28.96 31.85 -9.63
C TYR A 673 -29.18 31.82 -11.16
N ASP A 674 -30.05 32.69 -11.69
CA ASP A 674 -30.33 32.81 -13.12
C ASP A 674 -29.17 33.44 -13.91
N LYS A 675 -28.27 34.17 -13.23
CA LYS A 675 -27.06 34.81 -13.80
C LYS A 675 -25.78 34.12 -13.35
N ALA A 676 -25.79 33.39 -12.24
CA ALA A 676 -24.67 32.58 -11.75
C ALA A 676 -24.49 31.25 -12.51
N LYS A 677 -24.80 31.21 -13.81
CA LYS A 677 -24.67 30.03 -14.67
C LYS A 677 -23.26 29.88 -15.22
N MET A 678 -22.83 28.65 -15.48
CA MET A 678 -21.56 28.35 -16.16
C MET A 678 -21.47 29.03 -17.55
N SER A 679 -22.59 29.09 -18.28
CA SER A 679 -22.67 29.63 -19.65
C SER A 679 -22.42 31.14 -19.76
N ASP A 680 -22.73 31.87 -18.68
CA ASP A 680 -22.85 33.33 -18.70
C ASP A 680 -21.59 33.98 -18.10
N PHE A 681 -20.67 33.17 -17.57
CA PHE A 681 -19.48 33.59 -16.85
C PHE A 681 -18.29 33.85 -17.77
N LYS A 682 -17.60 34.96 -17.55
CA LYS A 682 -16.31 35.28 -18.19
C LYS A 682 -15.22 35.35 -17.12
N PRO A 683 -14.14 34.56 -17.21
CA PRO A 683 -13.12 34.51 -16.16
C PRO A 683 -12.28 35.80 -16.06
N ASP A 684 -12.28 36.66 -17.08
CA ASP A 684 -11.52 37.92 -17.13
C ASP A 684 -12.05 39.04 -16.19
N ILE A 685 -12.99 38.74 -15.28
CA ILE A 685 -13.47 39.69 -14.27
C ILE A 685 -12.40 39.84 -13.18
N GLN A 686 -11.39 40.66 -13.48
CA GLN A 686 -10.24 40.93 -12.61
C GLN A 686 -10.57 41.81 -11.37
N GLN A 687 -11.81 42.29 -11.23
CA GLN A 687 -12.22 43.19 -10.13
C GLN A 687 -12.97 42.48 -9.00
N CYS A 688 -12.37 41.40 -8.47
CA CYS A 688 -12.83 40.74 -7.25
C CYS A 688 -11.65 40.50 -6.30
N THR A 689 -11.03 41.60 -5.87
CA THR A 689 -10.11 41.65 -4.72
C THR A 689 -10.91 41.92 -3.44
N VAL A 690 -10.54 41.26 -2.33
CA VAL A 690 -11.11 41.53 -1.01
C VAL A 690 -10.56 42.87 -0.51
N SER A 691 -11.27 43.95 -0.84
CA SER A 691 -10.93 45.32 -0.42
C SER A 691 -12.22 46.05 -0.05
N GLY A 692 -12.41 46.31 1.24
CA GLY A 692 -13.60 46.99 1.73
C GLY A 692 -13.48 48.51 1.61
N HIS A 693 -14.47 49.16 1.00
CA HIS A 693 -15.15 50.33 1.59
C HIS A 693 -16.38 50.81 0.78
N ASN A 694 -17.36 51.32 1.53
CA ASN A 694 -18.37 52.35 1.22
C ASN A 694 -19.46 52.12 0.15
N ASP A 695 -20.70 52.19 0.65
CA ASP A 695 -21.87 52.92 0.15
C ASP A 695 -22.25 52.88 -1.34
N THR A 696 -23.40 52.28 -1.62
CA THR A 696 -24.62 53.05 -1.97
C THR A 696 -25.88 52.19 -1.93
N SER A 697 -26.95 52.67 -1.28
CA SER A 697 -28.27 51.99 -1.25
C SER A 697 -29.11 52.31 -2.48
N PRO A 698 -29.93 51.36 -2.98
CA PRO A 698 -31.28 51.73 -3.38
C PRO A 698 -32.38 50.67 -3.07
N THR A 699 -33.31 51.08 -2.22
CA THR A 699 -34.78 50.94 -2.32
C THR A 699 -35.38 49.73 -3.08
N VAL A 700 -36.09 48.87 -2.35
CA VAL A 700 -37.11 47.95 -2.91
C VAL A 700 -38.41 48.72 -3.20
N VAL A 701 -39.06 48.44 -4.34
CA VAL A 701 -40.40 48.95 -4.65
C VAL A 701 -41.33 47.80 -5.08
N ALA A 702 -42.36 47.55 -4.27
CA ALA A 702 -43.54 46.79 -4.64
C ALA A 702 -44.75 47.33 -3.86
N GLN A 703 -45.78 47.82 -4.55
CA GLN A 703 -47.04 48.23 -3.92
C GLN A 703 -48.01 47.04 -3.81
N PRO A 704 -48.76 46.90 -2.72
CA PRO A 704 -49.74 45.82 -2.55
C PRO A 704 -51.11 46.18 -3.15
N PRO A 705 -51.81 45.22 -3.76
CA PRO A 705 -53.26 45.28 -3.95
C PRO A 705 -54.00 44.10 -3.29
N GLY A 706 -55.12 44.39 -2.60
CA GLY A 706 -56.18 43.40 -2.35
C GLY A 706 -56.18 42.69 -0.99
N ASP A 707 -56.91 43.29 -0.04
CA ASP A 707 -57.64 42.64 1.05
C ASP A 707 -56.95 41.52 1.89
N MET A 708 -56.17 41.95 2.88
CA MET A 708 -55.59 41.10 3.93
C MET A 708 -56.62 40.49 4.90
N SER A 709 -57.88 40.96 4.93
CA SER A 709 -58.80 40.66 6.03
C SER A 709 -59.20 39.18 6.06
N ALA A 710 -59.61 38.63 4.91
CA ALA A 710 -60.09 37.25 4.80
C ALA A 710 -59.00 36.20 5.10
N VAL A 711 -57.74 36.49 4.72
CA VAL A 711 -56.61 35.57 4.96
C VAL A 711 -56.23 35.51 6.44
N LEU A 712 -56.23 36.66 7.12
CA LEU A 712 -55.96 36.73 8.56
C LEU A 712 -57.05 36.04 9.39
N GLU A 713 -58.34 36.21 9.05
CA GLU A 713 -59.43 35.47 9.71
C GLU A 713 -59.26 33.95 9.54
N MET A 714 -58.93 33.49 8.33
CA MET A 714 -58.76 32.06 8.03
C MET A 714 -57.58 31.43 8.78
N LEU A 715 -56.45 32.14 8.88
CA LEU A 715 -55.30 31.72 9.70
C LEU A 715 -55.62 31.72 11.20
N SER A 716 -56.44 32.66 11.69
CA SER A 716 -56.83 32.74 13.09
C SER A 716 -57.67 31.53 13.55
N MET A 717 -58.57 31.02 12.69
CA MET A 717 -59.37 29.83 13.00
C MET A 717 -58.55 28.53 13.04
N ILE A 718 -57.47 28.44 12.27
CA ILE A 718 -56.55 27.29 12.30
C ILE A 718 -55.69 27.34 13.59
N GLN A 719 -55.33 28.53 14.06
CA GLN A 719 -54.62 28.68 15.34
C GLN A 719 -55.53 28.41 16.55
N SER A 720 -56.80 28.81 16.53
CA SER A 720 -57.71 28.63 17.67
C SER A 720 -58.04 27.15 17.94
N THR A 721 -58.18 26.32 16.89
CA THR A 721 -58.36 24.87 17.03
C THR A 721 -57.12 24.17 17.57
N SER A 722 -55.92 24.59 17.15
CA SER A 722 -54.67 24.08 17.73
C SER A 722 -54.51 24.48 19.21
N LYS A 723 -54.83 25.72 19.57
CA LYS A 723 -54.74 26.19 20.95
C LYS A 723 -55.71 25.46 21.88
N ALA A 724 -56.96 25.24 21.47
CA ALA A 724 -57.93 24.48 22.27
C ALA A 724 -57.47 23.03 22.55
N GLN A 725 -56.77 22.39 21.61
CA GLN A 725 -56.15 21.07 21.83
C GLN A 725 -54.92 21.12 22.74
N HIS A 726 -54.13 22.21 22.67
CA HIS A 726 -52.97 22.43 23.52
C HIS A 726 -53.37 22.70 24.98
N ASP A 727 -54.33 23.59 25.21
CA ASP A 727 -54.88 23.91 26.54
C ASP A 727 -55.54 22.67 27.18
N ALA A 728 -56.21 21.83 26.37
CA ALA A 728 -56.77 20.54 26.80
C ALA A 728 -55.72 19.42 27.04
N LEU A 729 -54.48 19.58 26.55
CA LEU A 729 -53.34 18.73 26.87
C LEU A 729 -52.63 19.23 28.14
N LEU A 730 -52.43 20.54 28.28
CA LEU A 730 -51.89 21.15 29.50
C LEU A 730 -52.76 20.81 30.71
N SER A 731 -54.09 20.99 30.62
CA SER A 731 -55.01 20.61 31.71
C SER A 731 -54.97 19.11 32.07
N LYS A 732 -54.58 18.23 31.14
CA LYS A 732 -54.33 16.80 31.43
C LYS A 732 -52.97 16.55 32.05
N ILE A 733 -51.95 17.35 31.72
CA ILE A 733 -50.64 17.33 32.35
C ILE A 733 -50.78 17.85 33.79
N ASP A 734 -51.43 18.98 34.03
CA ASP A 734 -51.73 19.52 35.36
C ASP A 734 -52.46 18.49 36.23
N ALA A 735 -53.46 17.78 35.67
CA ALA A 735 -54.21 16.73 36.36
C ALA A 735 -53.38 15.45 36.62
N LEU A 736 -52.33 15.20 35.83
CA LEU A 736 -51.36 14.12 36.08
C LEU A 736 -50.31 14.54 37.12
N GLU A 737 -49.80 15.77 37.05
CA GLU A 737 -48.84 16.31 38.02
C GLU A 737 -49.49 16.47 39.41
N ALA A 738 -50.74 16.92 39.49
CA ALA A 738 -51.51 16.92 40.74
C ALA A 738 -51.69 15.51 41.33
N ARG A 739 -51.87 14.48 40.49
CA ARG A 739 -51.92 13.08 40.92
C ARG A 739 -50.55 12.55 41.37
N VAL A 740 -49.46 12.93 40.69
CA VAL A 740 -48.09 12.56 41.08
C VAL A 740 -47.70 13.25 42.39
N ALA A 741 -48.04 14.54 42.57
CA ALA A 741 -47.82 15.28 43.81
C ALA A 741 -48.64 14.69 44.98
N GLY A 742 -49.89 14.29 44.75
CA GLY A 742 -50.70 13.56 45.73
C GLY A 742 -50.04 12.25 46.18
N LEU A 743 -49.61 11.42 45.21
CA LEU A 743 -48.90 10.17 45.49
C LEU A 743 -47.54 10.40 46.19
N GLN A 744 -46.82 11.48 45.87
CA GLN A 744 -45.59 11.86 46.57
C GLN A 744 -45.84 12.34 48.00
N GLY A 745 -47.02 12.92 48.28
CA GLY A 745 -47.47 13.23 49.64
C GLY A 745 -47.76 11.99 50.48
N GLU A 746 -48.44 10.99 49.92
CA GLU A 746 -48.83 9.77 50.64
C GLU A 746 -47.64 8.86 51.01
N PHE A 747 -46.56 8.86 50.22
CA PHE A 747 -45.32 8.14 50.53
C PHE A 747 -44.33 8.94 51.40
N GLY A 748 -44.71 10.12 51.89
CA GLY A 748 -43.83 11.05 52.61
C GLY A 748 -43.39 10.63 54.02
N THR A 749 -43.99 9.60 54.63
CA THR A 749 -43.69 9.21 56.03
C THR A 749 -43.75 7.70 56.31
N THR A 750 -42.63 6.98 56.23
CA THR A 750 -42.06 6.21 57.36
C THR A 750 -40.76 5.47 57.04
N CYS A 751 -39.89 5.42 58.06
CA CYS A 751 -38.83 4.44 58.41
C CYS A 751 -38.10 3.59 57.34
N GLY A 752 -36.79 3.45 57.51
CA GLY A 752 -35.96 2.55 56.70
C GLY A 752 -36.03 1.07 57.09
N ALA A 753 -35.30 0.27 56.30
CA ALA A 753 -35.11 -1.19 56.35
C ALA A 753 -36.26 -2.08 55.82
N LYS A 754 -35.91 -2.87 54.78
CA LYS A 754 -36.70 -3.89 54.06
C LYS A 754 -37.83 -3.39 53.14
N CYS A 755 -37.65 -3.59 51.83
CA CYS A 755 -38.67 -4.28 51.02
C CYS A 755 -38.08 -4.80 49.69
N ASN A 756 -37.97 -6.14 49.55
CA ASN A 756 -37.68 -6.79 48.28
C ASN A 756 -39.03 -7.12 47.62
N VAL A 757 -39.42 -6.43 46.54
CA VAL A 757 -40.70 -6.69 45.85
C VAL A 757 -40.60 -6.62 44.31
N ILE A 758 -39.80 -5.71 43.75
CA ILE A 758 -39.83 -5.43 42.29
C ILE A 758 -39.29 -6.59 41.43
N GLU A 759 -38.35 -7.40 41.94
CA GLU A 759 -37.86 -8.59 41.22
C GLU A 759 -38.88 -9.75 41.15
N ALA A 760 -39.97 -9.71 41.93
CA ALA A 760 -40.98 -10.77 41.97
C ALA A 760 -42.09 -10.63 40.90
N LEU A 761 -42.13 -9.52 40.15
CA LEU A 761 -43.25 -9.19 39.24
C LEU A 761 -43.05 -9.63 37.78
N PHE A 762 -41.93 -10.26 37.44
CA PHE A 762 -41.61 -10.68 36.06
C PHE A 762 -41.37 -12.18 35.86
N SER A 763 -41.63 -13.02 36.87
CA SER A 763 -41.24 -14.44 36.84
C SER A 763 -42.31 -15.45 37.27
N GLU A 764 -43.62 -15.17 37.10
CA GLU A 764 -44.63 -16.24 37.20
C GLU A 764 -45.97 -15.90 36.51
N THR A 765 -46.18 -16.38 35.27
CA THR A 765 -47.46 -16.96 34.79
C THR A 765 -47.30 -17.52 33.37
N LYS A 766 -47.30 -18.85 33.28
CA LYS A 766 -47.49 -19.62 32.04
C LYS A 766 -48.83 -20.34 32.13
N GLU A 767 -49.41 -20.68 30.98
CA GLU A 767 -50.56 -21.58 30.79
C GLU A 767 -51.92 -21.15 31.38
N ARG A 768 -52.85 -20.74 30.50
CA ARG A 768 -53.94 -21.62 29.99
C ARG A 768 -54.73 -20.97 28.84
N SER A 769 -55.29 -21.83 27.98
CA SER A 769 -56.21 -21.53 26.85
C SER A 769 -57.65 -21.96 27.25
N PRO A 770 -58.75 -21.84 26.44
CA PRO A 770 -58.82 -21.89 24.96
C PRO A 770 -59.87 -20.98 24.25
N ASP A 771 -60.12 -21.28 22.97
CA ASP A 771 -61.23 -20.87 22.06
C ASP A 771 -61.27 -19.39 21.58
N VAL A 772 -61.62 -19.04 20.32
CA VAL A 772 -62.26 -19.76 19.20
C VAL A 772 -61.46 -19.57 17.85
N PRO A 773 -61.98 -19.81 16.61
CA PRO A 773 -61.35 -20.74 15.67
C PRO A 773 -60.43 -20.13 14.58
N SER A 774 -59.68 -21.02 13.91
CA SER A 774 -58.82 -20.73 12.77
C SER A 774 -59.56 -20.53 11.43
N PHE A 775 -59.05 -19.64 10.58
CA PHE A 775 -59.07 -19.83 9.13
C PHE A 775 -57.68 -19.56 8.54
N ASN A 776 -57.37 -20.22 7.42
CA ASN A 776 -56.01 -20.42 6.92
C ASN A 776 -55.77 -19.69 5.60
N VAL A 777 -54.73 -18.86 5.52
CA VAL A 777 -54.21 -18.28 4.27
C VAL A 777 -52.69 -18.40 4.29
N GLN A 778 -52.10 -18.75 3.15
CA GLN A 778 -50.69 -19.14 3.03
C GLN A 778 -49.74 -17.94 3.10
N ALA A 779 -48.47 -18.22 3.38
CA ALA A 779 -47.41 -17.22 3.34
C ALA A 779 -47.03 -16.87 1.89
N ASP A 780 -47.12 -15.59 1.54
CA ASP A 780 -46.57 -15.03 0.30
C ASP A 780 -45.43 -14.06 0.59
N HIS A 781 -44.52 -13.93 -0.38
CA HIS A 781 -43.25 -13.21 -0.21
C HIS A 781 -43.44 -11.69 -0.35
N TRP A 782 -43.09 -10.93 0.69
CA TRP A 782 -42.85 -9.49 0.54
C TRP A 782 -41.42 -9.28 0.04
N GLN A 783 -41.30 -9.08 -1.28
CA GLN A 783 -40.05 -8.74 -1.94
C GLN A 783 -39.60 -7.32 -1.55
N HIS A 784 -38.29 -7.06 -1.66
CA HIS A 784 -37.82 -5.68 -1.72
C HIS A 784 -38.18 -5.11 -3.10
N ASP A 785 -39.19 -4.24 -3.17
CA ASP A 785 -39.49 -3.47 -4.37
C ASP A 785 -38.33 -2.54 -4.72
N SER A 786 -37.45 -3.01 -5.61
CA SER A 786 -36.52 -2.17 -6.32
C SER A 786 -37.30 -1.31 -7.32
N MET A 787 -37.46 -0.02 -7.02
CA MET A 787 -37.96 0.94 -8.00
C MET A 787 -36.94 1.10 -9.13
N ASP A 788 -37.10 0.31 -10.19
CA ASP A 788 -36.70 0.76 -11.52
C ASP A 788 -37.57 1.96 -11.91
N ILE A 789 -36.92 2.99 -12.44
CA ILE A 789 -37.57 4.20 -12.95
C ILE A 789 -37.14 4.29 -14.40
N ASP A 790 -38.07 3.95 -15.30
CA ASP A 790 -37.86 4.16 -16.73
C ASP A 790 -37.63 5.65 -17.00
N ILE A 791 -36.46 5.94 -17.58
CA ILE A 791 -36.16 7.25 -18.13
C ILE A 791 -36.44 7.12 -19.63
N ASP A 792 -37.57 7.70 -20.06
CA ASP A 792 -37.94 7.76 -21.48
C ASP A 792 -36.98 8.72 -22.22
N ILE A 793 -35.99 8.15 -22.90
CA ILE A 793 -35.01 8.89 -23.70
C ILE A 793 -35.45 8.86 -25.17
N THR A 794 -36.26 9.83 -25.54
CA THR A 794 -36.55 10.14 -26.95
C THR A 794 -35.32 10.76 -27.61
N LEU A 795 -34.56 9.92 -28.33
CA LEU A 795 -33.49 10.36 -29.23
C LEU A 795 -34.10 11.14 -30.40
N ALA A 796 -33.78 12.43 -30.50
CA ALA A 796 -34.05 13.24 -31.68
C ALA A 796 -32.89 13.13 -32.68
N ASP A 797 -33.19 13.14 -33.97
CA ASP A 797 -32.23 12.82 -35.03
C ASP A 797 -31.04 13.79 -35.13
N VAL A 798 -29.83 13.24 -35.21
CA VAL A 798 -28.63 13.92 -35.71
C VAL A 798 -27.93 12.97 -36.69
N SER A 799 -28.19 13.14 -37.98
CA SER A 799 -27.50 12.39 -39.05
C SER A 799 -26.02 12.77 -39.13
N PRO A 800 -25.11 11.80 -39.36
CA PRO A 800 -23.70 12.08 -39.56
C PRO A 800 -23.43 12.52 -41.01
N ASP A 801 -22.67 13.61 -41.17
CA ASP A 801 -22.16 14.06 -42.46
C ASP A 801 -20.75 14.65 -42.29
N TYR A 802 -20.08 15.00 -43.41
CA TYR A 802 -18.71 15.54 -43.50
C TYR A 802 -17.54 14.54 -43.42
N THR A 803 -17.47 13.74 -44.49
CA THR A 803 -16.31 13.57 -45.39
C THR A 803 -14.89 13.97 -44.92
N GLU A 804 -13.94 13.06 -45.17
CA GLU A 804 -12.50 13.31 -45.08
C GLU A 804 -12.03 14.47 -45.97
N THR A 805 -11.13 15.32 -45.46
CA THR A 805 -10.21 16.11 -46.29
C THR A 805 -8.83 16.21 -45.62
N ALA A 806 -7.77 15.93 -46.39
CA ALA A 806 -6.39 16.20 -46.01
C ALA A 806 -5.83 17.34 -46.87
N PRO A 807 -4.86 18.13 -46.36
CA PRO A 807 -3.86 18.69 -47.27
C PRO A 807 -2.41 18.76 -46.74
N SER A 808 -1.48 18.42 -47.63
CA SER A 808 -0.15 19.04 -47.88
C SER A 808 0.82 19.42 -46.74
N THR A 809 1.99 18.78 -46.77
CA THR A 809 3.31 19.48 -46.84
C THR A 809 3.64 19.80 -48.31
N PRO A 810 4.74 20.50 -48.72
CA PRO A 810 5.91 21.04 -47.98
C PRO A 810 6.01 22.60 -48.26
N PRO A 811 7.14 23.36 -48.39
CA PRO A 811 8.59 23.05 -48.43
C PRO A 811 9.50 23.83 -47.46
N LEU A 812 10.80 23.46 -47.48
CA LEU A 812 11.90 24.26 -46.94
C LEU A 812 12.20 25.47 -47.83
N SER A 813 12.81 26.51 -47.25
CA SER A 813 13.68 27.47 -47.94
C SER A 813 15.01 27.61 -47.19
N THR A 814 16.03 28.16 -47.85
CA THR A 814 17.43 28.17 -47.42
C THR A 814 18.03 29.59 -47.43
N SER A 815 19.31 29.70 -47.02
CA SER A 815 20.20 30.89 -47.04
C SER A 815 19.94 32.00 -46.00
N SER A 816 20.92 32.86 -45.69
CA SER A 816 22.31 32.61 -45.23
C SER A 816 22.90 33.91 -44.66
N ASP A 817 23.95 33.78 -43.82
CA ASP A 817 24.93 34.80 -43.40
C ASP A 817 24.43 36.02 -42.57
N GLY A 818 25.26 36.47 -41.62
CA GLY A 818 24.90 37.60 -40.73
C GLY A 818 25.59 37.61 -39.35
N MET A 819 26.91 37.42 -39.30
CA MET A 819 27.70 37.40 -38.06
C MET A 819 28.02 38.81 -37.53
N VAL A 820 27.80 39.10 -36.23
CA VAL A 820 28.66 40.00 -35.43
C VAL A 820 28.48 39.82 -33.91
N THR A 821 29.55 40.15 -33.19
CA THR A 821 29.99 39.89 -31.80
C THR A 821 29.07 40.07 -30.57
N SER A 822 29.28 39.14 -29.62
CA SER A 822 29.46 39.34 -28.16
C SER A 822 28.33 39.88 -27.26
N GLU A 823 28.03 39.11 -26.19
CA GLU A 823 27.54 39.66 -24.92
C GLU A 823 28.14 38.93 -23.70
N LYS A 824 27.97 39.47 -22.49
CA LYS A 824 28.80 39.18 -21.31
C LYS A 824 28.11 38.30 -20.27
N THR A 825 28.87 37.42 -19.62
CA THR A 825 28.40 36.53 -18.54
C THR A 825 28.23 37.27 -17.20
N PRO A 826 27.07 37.19 -16.53
CA PRO A 826 26.91 37.53 -15.10
C PRO A 826 27.23 36.32 -14.19
N PRO A 827 27.55 36.53 -12.89
CA PRO A 827 28.20 35.50 -12.06
C PRO A 827 27.24 34.56 -11.31
N HIS A 828 27.78 33.39 -10.91
CA HIS A 828 27.15 32.48 -9.95
C HIS A 828 26.86 33.16 -8.60
N ARG A 829 25.69 32.87 -8.01
CA ARG A 829 25.43 33.07 -6.57
C ARG A 829 25.76 31.82 -5.78
N THR A 830 26.37 31.98 -4.60
CA THR A 830 26.88 30.91 -3.75
C THR A 830 25.78 30.19 -2.96
N SER A 831 25.96 28.89 -2.75
CA SER A 831 25.15 28.10 -1.81
C SER A 831 25.61 28.33 -0.38
N LEU A 832 24.68 28.57 0.54
CA LEU A 832 24.93 28.63 1.98
C LEU A 832 24.54 27.29 2.62
N ALA A 833 25.52 26.39 2.72
CA ALA A 833 25.45 25.23 3.60
C ALA A 833 26.28 25.51 4.86
N PRO A 834 25.80 25.19 6.07
CA PRO A 834 26.59 25.34 7.29
C PRO A 834 27.71 24.29 7.34
N GLU A 835 28.93 24.70 7.67
CA GLU A 835 30.07 23.77 7.77
C GLU A 835 29.93 22.80 8.97
N PRO A 836 30.26 21.51 8.80
CA PRO A 836 30.38 20.59 9.92
C PRO A 836 31.68 20.85 10.70
N HIS A 837 31.57 21.17 12.00
CA HIS A 837 32.74 21.29 12.87
C HIS A 837 33.54 19.97 12.93
N ALA A 838 34.69 19.94 12.24
CA ALA A 838 35.50 18.73 12.09
C ALA A 838 36.19 18.29 13.40
N PRO A 839 35.91 17.08 13.92
CA PRO A 839 36.76 16.46 14.93
C PRO A 839 38.10 16.07 14.31
N LYS A 840 39.22 16.36 14.99
CA LYS A 840 40.57 16.00 14.51
C LYS A 840 40.66 14.49 14.25
N GLN A 841 41.13 14.09 13.06
CA GLN A 841 41.24 12.69 12.65
C GLN A 841 42.21 11.89 13.53
N ALA A 842 41.68 11.17 14.52
CA ALA A 842 42.40 10.11 15.23
C ALA A 842 42.27 8.79 14.46
N ALA A 843 43.37 8.03 14.33
CA ALA A 843 43.45 6.89 13.43
C ALA A 843 42.40 5.80 13.73
N ALA A 844 41.54 5.51 12.76
CA ALA A 844 40.41 4.58 12.89
C ALA A 844 40.77 3.13 13.29
N GLY A 845 42.04 2.74 13.23
CA GLY A 845 42.53 1.47 13.76
C GLY A 845 42.67 1.41 15.28
N ALA A 846 42.86 2.57 15.95
CA ALA A 846 42.96 2.66 17.41
C ALA A 846 41.59 2.48 18.08
N ASN A 847 40.56 3.15 17.54
CA ASN A 847 39.20 3.15 18.10
C ASN A 847 38.62 1.73 18.18
N CYS A 848 38.83 0.87 17.18
CA CYS A 848 38.32 -0.51 17.22
C CYS A 848 38.96 -1.40 18.31
N LYS A 849 40.20 -1.11 18.75
CA LYS A 849 40.81 -1.83 19.88
C LYS A 849 40.17 -1.36 21.19
N ARG A 850 40.16 -0.04 21.42
CA ARG A 850 39.52 0.60 22.57
C ARG A 850 38.05 0.19 22.74
N ALA A 851 37.30 0.06 21.64
CA ALA A 851 35.91 -0.41 21.65
C ALA A 851 35.78 -1.85 22.17
N LEU A 852 36.67 -2.75 21.74
CA LEU A 852 36.68 -4.14 22.22
C LEU A 852 37.08 -4.23 23.70
N ASP A 853 37.99 -3.37 24.15
CA ASP A 853 38.43 -3.36 25.55
C ASP A 853 37.35 -2.78 26.48
N VAL A 854 36.57 -1.78 26.04
CA VAL A 854 35.36 -1.31 26.76
C VAL A 854 34.23 -2.35 26.72
N LEU A 855 34.05 -3.06 25.60
CA LEU A 855 33.11 -4.19 25.53
C LEU A 855 33.47 -5.29 26.55
N ARG A 856 34.77 -5.51 26.80
CA ARG A 856 35.28 -6.46 27.82
C ARG A 856 35.21 -5.97 29.25
N SER A 857 35.20 -4.65 29.52
CA SER A 857 34.86 -4.16 30.86
C SER A 857 33.37 -4.31 31.18
N LEU A 858 32.50 -4.24 30.17
CA LEU A 858 31.04 -4.39 30.32
C LEU A 858 30.58 -5.87 30.37
N HIS A 859 31.16 -6.75 29.55
CA HIS A 859 30.74 -8.16 29.40
C HIS A 859 31.76 -9.19 29.90
N GLY A 860 32.83 -8.73 30.56
CA GLY A 860 33.92 -9.57 31.04
C GLY A 860 35.01 -9.87 30.00
N ARG A 861 36.17 -10.33 30.49
CA ARG A 861 37.42 -10.44 29.71
C ARG A 861 37.35 -11.36 28.48
N SER A 862 36.41 -12.31 28.45
CA SER A 862 36.17 -13.23 27.33
C SER A 862 35.41 -12.60 26.16
N ALA A 863 34.85 -11.40 26.31
CA ALA A 863 34.03 -10.76 25.28
C ALA A 863 34.79 -10.50 23.97
N GLN A 864 34.09 -10.74 22.86
CA GLN A 864 34.54 -10.59 21.48
C GLN A 864 33.38 -10.09 20.60
N TRP A 865 33.71 -9.60 19.40
CA TRP A 865 32.72 -9.28 18.38
C TRP A 865 31.99 -10.56 17.92
N ARG A 866 30.65 -10.55 17.92
CA ARG A 866 29.84 -11.70 17.47
C ARG A 866 29.83 -11.87 15.95
N SER A 867 30.12 -10.80 15.20
CA SER A 867 30.35 -10.85 13.75
C SER A 867 31.26 -9.72 13.28
N GLN A 868 31.75 -9.79 12.04
CA GLN A 868 32.55 -8.71 11.44
C GLN A 868 31.68 -7.47 11.18
N GLU A 869 30.42 -7.67 10.80
CA GLU A 869 29.45 -6.61 10.52
C GLU A 869 29.06 -5.84 11.80
N GLN A 870 28.96 -6.52 12.96
CA GLN A 870 28.79 -5.85 14.26
C GLN A 870 29.97 -4.91 14.57
N ARG A 871 31.20 -5.36 14.30
CA ARG A 871 32.42 -4.56 14.49
C ARG A 871 32.48 -3.38 13.52
N GLU A 872 32.06 -3.58 12.27
CA GLU A 872 32.01 -2.53 11.26
C GLU A 872 30.91 -1.50 11.53
N ALA A 873 29.75 -1.93 12.04
CA ALA A 873 28.69 -1.04 12.52
C ALA A 873 29.18 -0.15 13.66
N VAL A 874 29.79 -0.72 14.70
CA VAL A 874 30.39 0.08 15.79
C VAL A 874 31.47 1.04 15.26
N LYS A 875 32.29 0.63 14.28
CA LYS A 875 33.29 1.51 13.65
C LYS A 875 32.66 2.67 12.86
N ALA A 876 31.58 2.43 12.13
CA ALA A 876 30.86 3.47 11.37
C ALA A 876 30.16 4.46 12.31
N VAL A 877 29.50 3.97 13.35
CA VAL A 877 28.82 4.78 14.37
C VAL A 877 29.82 5.64 15.17
N LEU A 878 30.99 5.10 15.52
CA LEU A 878 32.10 5.85 16.14
C LEU A 878 32.80 6.85 15.20
N SER A 879 32.47 6.89 13.90
CA SER A 879 33.08 7.84 12.96
C SER A 879 32.39 9.20 12.93
N LEU A 880 31.08 9.22 13.24
CA LEU A 880 30.19 10.38 13.10
C LEU A 880 30.20 11.05 11.71
N GLN A 881 30.71 10.39 10.66
CA GLN A 881 30.81 10.95 9.29
C GLN A 881 29.57 10.68 8.42
N GLU A 882 28.89 9.56 8.68
CA GLU A 882 27.92 8.93 7.77
C GLU A 882 26.73 8.41 8.59
N ASP A 883 25.51 8.56 8.05
CA ASP A 883 24.34 7.84 8.58
C ASP A 883 24.53 6.33 8.40
N VAL A 884 23.96 5.49 9.26
CA VAL A 884 24.20 4.04 9.24
C VAL A 884 22.89 3.26 9.32
N ILE A 885 22.65 2.36 8.37
CA ILE A 885 21.56 1.37 8.43
C ILE A 885 22.19 0.01 8.73
N VAL A 886 21.76 -0.65 9.80
CA VAL A 886 22.31 -1.92 10.27
C VAL A 886 21.24 -3.01 10.31
N VAL A 887 21.36 -4.00 9.42
CA VAL A 887 20.43 -5.13 9.30
C VAL A 887 21.14 -6.42 9.70
N LEU A 888 20.92 -6.86 10.94
CA LEU A 888 21.62 -8.01 11.52
C LEU A 888 20.62 -8.96 12.22
N PRO A 889 20.91 -10.28 12.31
CA PRO A 889 20.06 -11.25 12.99
C PRO A 889 19.52 -10.83 14.36
N THR A 890 18.43 -11.45 14.80
CA THR A 890 18.07 -11.52 16.22
C THR A 890 19.17 -12.27 17.01
N GLY A 891 19.32 -11.99 18.30
CA GLY A 891 20.33 -12.63 19.16
C GLY A 891 21.80 -12.20 18.95
N ILE A 892 22.22 -11.72 17.77
CA ILE A 892 23.64 -11.40 17.47
C ILE A 892 24.19 -10.14 18.18
N GLY A 893 23.39 -9.51 19.06
CA GLY A 893 23.84 -8.39 19.89
C GLY A 893 23.80 -7.02 19.20
N LYS A 894 22.73 -6.72 18.44
CA LYS A 894 22.52 -5.39 17.82
C LYS A 894 22.67 -4.24 18.80
N SER A 895 22.12 -4.38 20.01
CA SER A 895 22.13 -3.36 21.07
C SER A 895 23.53 -2.80 21.40
N VAL A 896 24.60 -3.59 21.21
CA VAL A 896 26.00 -3.15 21.38
C VAL A 896 26.28 -1.88 20.56
N ILE A 897 25.72 -1.78 19.37
CA ILE A 897 25.93 -0.67 18.42
C ILE A 897 25.35 0.64 18.98
N ALA A 898 24.34 0.58 19.86
CA ALA A 898 23.75 1.75 20.49
C ALA A 898 24.45 2.17 21.80
N TYR A 899 24.71 1.22 22.70
CA TYR A 899 25.22 1.56 24.04
C TYR A 899 26.75 1.63 24.16
N LEU A 900 27.51 0.96 23.29
CA LEU A 900 28.98 0.96 23.37
C LEU A 900 29.62 2.28 22.91
N PRO A 901 29.23 2.91 21.79
CA PRO A 901 29.79 4.19 21.36
C PRO A 901 29.72 5.32 22.40
N PRO A 902 28.57 5.58 23.09
CA PRO A 902 28.51 6.61 24.13
C PRO A 902 29.38 6.34 25.37
N GLN A 903 29.99 5.16 25.54
CA GLN A 903 31.00 4.92 26.58
C GLN A 903 32.42 5.36 26.17
N MET A 904 32.62 5.77 24.92
CA MET A 904 33.93 6.07 24.33
C MET A 904 34.13 7.55 23.97
N GLU A 905 33.05 8.32 23.95
CA GLU A 905 32.95 9.71 23.49
C GLU A 905 32.21 10.58 24.51
N SER A 906 32.30 11.91 24.38
CA SER A 906 31.66 12.86 25.30
C SER A 906 30.27 13.34 24.85
N GLY A 907 29.81 12.92 23.67
CA GLY A 907 28.51 13.28 23.11
C GLY A 907 27.35 12.48 23.73
N VAL A 908 26.14 12.97 23.50
CA VAL A 908 24.89 12.32 23.92
C VAL A 908 24.33 11.50 22.75
N THR A 909 23.97 10.25 23.05
CA THR A 909 23.26 9.33 22.14
C THR A 909 21.80 9.20 22.60
N VAL A 910 20.86 9.52 21.73
CA VAL A 910 19.43 9.31 21.99
C VAL A 910 19.01 7.96 21.38
N ILE A 911 18.43 7.06 22.17
CA ILE A 911 17.87 5.80 21.69
C ILE A 911 16.34 5.97 21.59
N VAL A 912 15.84 5.92 20.37
CA VAL A 912 14.43 6.07 19.99
C VAL A 912 13.80 4.68 19.87
N ILE A 913 12.80 4.42 20.70
CA ILE A 913 12.27 3.07 20.92
C ILE A 913 10.79 3.01 20.48
N PRO A 914 10.41 2.13 19.52
CA PRO A 914 9.07 2.14 18.93
C PRO A 914 7.98 1.53 19.82
N LEU A 915 8.33 0.69 20.80
CA LEU A 915 7.38 -0.05 21.64
C LEU A 915 7.73 0.04 23.12
N SER A 916 6.73 0.31 23.98
CA SER A 916 6.93 0.42 25.44
C SER A 916 7.45 -0.87 26.10
N ALA A 917 7.20 -2.04 25.50
CA ALA A 917 7.80 -3.29 25.98
C ALA A 917 9.33 -3.32 25.79
N LEU A 918 9.82 -2.82 24.64
CA LEU A 918 11.26 -2.74 24.35
C LEU A 918 11.96 -1.66 25.20
N LEU A 919 11.21 -0.68 25.71
CA LEU A 919 11.71 0.40 26.56
C LEU A 919 12.15 -0.13 27.94
N GLU A 920 11.35 -1.00 28.56
CA GLU A 920 11.72 -1.67 29.82
C GLU A 920 12.85 -2.69 29.63
N ASP A 921 12.90 -3.39 28.49
CA ASP A 921 14.06 -4.22 28.11
C ASP A 921 15.33 -3.39 27.97
N TRP A 922 15.24 -2.15 27.47
CA TRP A 922 16.38 -1.23 27.35
C TRP A 922 16.85 -0.70 28.71
N LYS A 923 15.95 -0.31 29.61
CA LYS A 923 16.28 0.06 31.00
C LYS A 923 17.05 -1.08 31.69
N ARG A 924 16.43 -2.27 31.78
CA ARG A 924 17.01 -3.46 32.41
C ARG A 924 18.38 -3.84 31.84
N ARG A 925 18.57 -3.68 30.53
CA ARG A 925 19.84 -3.95 29.85
C ARG A 925 20.95 -2.96 30.20
N LEU A 926 20.62 -1.67 30.40
CA LEU A 926 21.61 -0.67 30.79
C LEU A 926 21.94 -0.76 32.28
N GLU A 927 20.93 -0.99 33.13
CA GLU A 927 21.08 -1.27 34.56
C GLU A 927 21.98 -2.48 34.81
N GLY A 928 21.70 -3.61 34.14
CA GLY A 928 22.50 -4.84 34.22
C GLY A 928 23.92 -4.74 33.66
N LEU A 929 24.27 -3.64 32.99
CA LEU A 929 25.61 -3.32 32.52
C LEU A 929 26.27 -2.17 33.32
N GLY A 930 25.59 -1.62 34.33
CA GLY A 930 26.05 -0.46 35.10
C GLY A 930 26.14 0.85 34.28
N ILE A 931 25.42 0.95 33.17
CA ILE A 931 25.47 2.10 32.26
C ILE A 931 24.40 3.12 32.67
N ALA A 932 24.83 4.33 33.04
CA ALA A 932 23.93 5.44 33.34
C ALA A 932 23.19 5.94 32.08
N TYR A 933 21.87 6.14 32.21
CA TYR A 933 20.99 6.72 31.21
C TYR A 933 20.01 7.71 31.85
N GLU A 934 19.36 8.53 31.03
CA GLU A 934 18.19 9.32 31.42
C GLU A 934 16.95 8.85 30.63
N HIS A 935 15.75 8.98 31.20
CA HIS A 935 14.50 8.54 30.57
C HIS A 935 13.52 9.71 30.40
N PHE A 936 13.02 9.91 29.18
CA PHE A 936 12.12 11.02 28.87
C PHE A 936 10.68 10.58 28.62
N GLU A 937 9.83 10.74 29.64
CA GLU A 937 8.40 10.40 29.65
C GLU A 937 7.47 11.56 29.25
N GLY A 938 7.97 12.50 28.43
CA GLY A 938 7.19 13.67 28.00
C GLY A 938 6.82 14.55 29.20
N ALA A 939 5.53 14.88 29.34
CA ALA A 939 5.04 15.77 30.40
C ALA A 939 5.33 15.28 31.83
N LYS A 940 5.57 13.98 32.05
CA LYS A 940 5.95 13.43 33.37
C LYS A 940 7.43 13.68 33.72
N SER A 941 8.31 13.79 32.72
CA SER A 941 9.75 14.01 32.90
C SER A 941 10.09 15.44 32.47
N ALA A 942 9.81 16.40 33.34
CA ALA A 942 9.76 17.82 32.98
C ALA A 942 11.11 18.45 32.55
N THR A 943 12.24 17.79 32.84
CA THR A 943 13.59 18.29 32.55
C THR A 943 14.53 17.13 32.20
N LEU A 944 15.42 17.32 31.22
CA LEU A 944 16.61 16.49 31.03
C LEU A 944 17.82 17.18 31.65
N HIS A 945 18.63 16.41 32.39
CA HIS A 945 19.80 16.92 33.08
C HIS A 945 21.04 16.90 32.17
N GLY A 946 21.18 15.87 31.33
CA GLY A 946 22.35 15.68 30.45
C GLY A 946 23.59 15.17 31.19
N HIS A 947 23.40 14.56 32.36
CA HIS A 947 24.47 13.90 33.11
C HIS A 947 24.85 12.57 32.44
N SER A 948 23.87 11.85 31.88
CA SER A 948 24.09 10.57 31.19
C SER A 948 24.47 10.75 29.72
N ASN A 949 25.23 9.79 29.17
CA ASN A 949 25.61 9.77 27.74
C ASN A 949 24.53 9.10 26.86
N ILE A 950 23.55 8.44 27.48
CA ILE A 950 22.41 7.78 26.83
C ILE A 950 21.12 8.43 27.33
N ILE A 951 20.21 8.74 26.40
CA ILE A 951 18.82 9.15 26.70
C ILE A 951 17.87 8.17 26.02
N LEU A 952 16.97 7.56 26.79
CA LEU A 952 15.89 6.72 26.28
C LEU A 952 14.61 7.55 26.05
N VAL A 953 13.97 7.39 24.90
CA VAL A 953 12.70 8.03 24.56
C VAL A 953 11.89 7.15 23.61
N SER A 954 10.55 7.16 23.71
CA SER A 954 9.71 6.43 22.75
C SER A 954 9.43 7.24 21.49
N SER A 955 9.13 6.57 20.39
CA SER A 955 8.70 7.20 19.12
C SER A 955 7.43 8.05 19.29
N ASP A 956 6.55 7.72 20.23
CA ASP A 956 5.37 8.53 20.55
C ASP A 956 5.72 9.84 21.23
N VAL A 957 6.77 9.87 22.06
CA VAL A 957 7.11 11.03 22.90
C VAL A 957 8.04 12.01 22.17
N ILE A 958 8.97 11.51 21.34
CA ILE A 958 10.03 12.30 20.69
C ILE A 958 9.49 13.40 19.75
N ARG A 959 8.24 13.26 19.27
CA ARG A 959 7.55 14.23 18.41
C ARG A 959 7.08 15.50 19.13
N TYR A 960 6.82 15.44 20.43
CA TYR A 960 6.13 16.52 21.14
C TYR A 960 7.04 17.72 21.44
N PRO A 961 6.49 18.95 21.57
CA PRO A 961 7.26 20.15 21.92
C PRO A 961 8.09 20.01 23.21
N HIS A 962 7.60 19.22 24.17
CA HIS A 962 8.33 18.91 25.41
C HIS A 962 9.68 18.24 25.16
N TRP A 963 9.76 17.29 24.20
CA TRP A 963 11.03 16.68 23.81
C TRP A 963 11.99 17.74 23.25
N ARG A 964 11.53 18.54 22.27
CA ARG A 964 12.34 19.59 21.65
C ARG A 964 12.89 20.57 22.70
N LYS A 965 12.06 21.00 23.66
CA LYS A 965 12.51 21.85 24.77
C LYS A 965 13.58 21.18 25.64
N ALA A 966 13.35 19.94 26.07
CA ALA A 966 14.26 19.23 26.96
C ALA A 966 15.60 18.87 26.29
N ILE A 967 15.57 18.40 25.04
CA ILE A 967 16.80 18.06 24.32
C ILE A 967 17.59 19.30 23.88
N SER A 968 16.94 20.45 23.60
CA SER A 968 17.64 21.74 23.43
C SER A 968 18.44 22.14 24.69
N GLN A 969 17.90 21.89 25.89
CA GLN A 969 18.60 22.17 27.14
C GLN A 969 19.81 21.25 27.35
N VAL A 970 19.76 20.00 26.86
CA VAL A 970 20.92 19.10 26.82
C VAL A 970 21.93 19.58 25.79
N GLN A 971 21.50 19.87 24.56
CA GLN A 971 22.33 20.35 23.45
C GLN A 971 23.16 21.59 23.82
N GLY A 972 22.56 22.53 24.56
CA GLY A 972 23.25 23.73 25.06
C GLY A 972 24.30 23.47 26.15
N ARG A 973 24.37 22.26 26.72
CA ARG A 973 25.38 21.82 27.69
C ARG A 973 26.39 20.84 27.07
N ARG A 974 25.91 19.93 26.22
CA ARG A 974 26.66 18.81 25.63
C ARG A 974 26.08 18.46 24.26
N PRO A 975 26.89 18.21 23.22
CA PRO A 975 26.38 17.90 21.89
C PRO A 975 25.67 16.55 21.86
N VAL A 976 24.43 16.53 21.36
CA VAL A 976 23.74 15.34 20.87
C VAL A 976 24.36 14.99 19.54
N VAL A 977 25.05 13.84 19.47
CA VAL A 977 25.86 13.44 18.31
C VAL A 977 25.18 12.40 17.44
N ARG A 978 24.21 11.64 17.97
CA ARG A 978 23.39 10.72 17.18
C ARG A 978 22.01 10.41 17.76
N TYR A 979 21.11 10.03 16.87
CA TYR A 979 19.88 9.28 17.17
C TYR A 979 20.06 7.83 16.73
N VAL A 980 19.70 6.89 17.60
CA VAL A 980 19.63 5.45 17.31
C VAL A 980 18.16 5.04 17.29
N PHE A 981 17.65 4.66 16.12
CA PHE A 981 16.30 4.14 15.95
C PHE A 981 16.34 2.61 16.03
N ASP A 982 15.84 2.06 17.14
CA ASP A 982 15.76 0.61 17.32
C ASP A 982 14.53 0.02 16.62
N GLU A 983 14.65 -1.22 16.15
CA GLU A 983 13.71 -1.89 15.25
C GLU A 983 13.07 -0.97 14.18
N CYS A 984 13.93 -0.27 13.43
CA CYS A 984 13.57 0.81 12.51
C CYS A 984 12.62 0.43 11.35
N HIS A 985 12.31 -0.85 11.17
CA HIS A 985 11.34 -1.32 10.18
C HIS A 985 9.90 -0.88 10.50
N TYR A 986 9.58 -0.54 11.76
CA TYR A 986 8.26 -0.03 12.15
C TYR A 986 7.91 1.30 11.46
N TYR A 987 8.91 2.10 11.06
CA TYR A 987 8.76 3.28 10.20
C TYR A 987 8.44 2.94 8.73
N VAL A 988 8.18 1.67 8.43
CA VAL A 988 7.76 1.15 7.11
C VAL A 988 6.50 0.28 7.24
N THR A 989 6.42 -0.58 8.26
CA THR A 989 5.28 -1.51 8.45
C THR A 989 4.09 -0.88 9.18
N ASP A 990 4.34 -0.01 10.17
CA ASP A 990 3.33 0.44 11.13
C ASP A 990 2.89 1.90 10.91
N VAL A 991 3.22 2.47 9.75
CA VAL A 991 2.87 3.87 9.41
C VAL A 991 1.35 4.07 9.38
N ASP A 992 0.57 3.10 8.88
CA ASP A 992 -0.90 3.17 8.90
C ASP A 992 -1.51 2.83 10.27
N PHE A 993 -0.81 2.04 11.09
CA PHE A 993 -1.28 1.65 12.44
C PHE A 993 -1.00 2.74 13.49
N ARG A 994 0.14 3.42 13.39
CA ARG A 994 0.60 4.46 14.33
C ARG A 994 1.14 5.70 13.59
N PRO A 995 0.34 6.33 12.72
CA PRO A 995 0.78 7.45 11.87
C PRO A 995 1.30 8.64 12.69
N GLU A 996 0.76 8.89 13.87
CA GLU A 996 1.23 9.91 14.80
C GLU A 996 2.74 9.76 15.12
N ALA A 997 3.19 8.54 15.42
CA ALA A 997 4.55 8.24 15.92
C ALA A 997 5.53 7.78 14.82
N MET A 998 5.01 7.19 13.73
CA MET A 998 5.82 6.59 12.66
C MET A 998 5.88 7.44 11.38
N SER A 999 4.97 8.41 11.18
CA SER A 999 5.08 9.34 10.04
C SER A 999 5.99 10.54 10.37
N ARG A 1000 6.53 11.17 9.32
CA ARG A 1000 7.37 12.38 9.38
C ARG A 1000 8.66 12.28 10.24
N PRO A 1001 9.39 11.14 10.33
CA PRO A 1001 10.56 11.04 11.20
C PRO A 1001 11.71 11.98 10.80
N TRP A 1002 11.75 12.46 9.55
CA TRP A 1002 12.62 13.56 9.11
C TRP A 1002 12.56 14.81 10.01
N GLN A 1003 11.44 15.08 10.70
CA GLN A 1003 11.31 16.22 11.61
C GLN A 1003 12.24 16.14 12.83
N ILE A 1004 12.66 14.94 13.23
CA ILE A 1004 13.65 14.75 14.30
C ILE A 1004 15.00 15.29 13.81
N ARG A 1005 15.36 15.02 12.55
CA ARG A 1005 16.59 15.50 11.90
C ARG A 1005 16.57 17.01 11.65
N GLN A 1006 15.41 17.56 11.28
CA GLN A 1006 15.24 19.02 11.11
C GLN A 1006 15.43 19.78 12.42
N ALA A 1007 15.04 19.20 13.56
CA ALA A 1007 15.26 19.81 14.87
C ALA A 1007 16.75 19.73 15.30
N PHE A 1008 17.40 18.59 15.05
CA PHE A 1008 18.81 18.36 15.42
C PHE A 1008 19.55 17.56 14.33
N PRO A 1009 20.32 18.24 13.44
CA PRO A 1009 21.09 17.56 12.41
C PRO A 1009 22.33 16.89 13.00
N CYS A 1010 22.23 15.58 13.24
CA CYS A 1010 23.34 14.72 13.70
C CYS A 1010 23.22 13.32 13.06
N GLN A 1011 24.13 12.39 13.39
CA GLN A 1011 24.14 11.05 12.78
C GLN A 1011 22.84 10.28 13.10
N PHE A 1012 22.22 9.67 12.10
CA PHE A 1012 21.12 8.74 12.26
C PHE A 1012 21.63 7.29 12.13
N VAL A 1013 21.33 6.46 13.12
CA VAL A 1013 21.70 5.03 13.18
C VAL A 1013 20.43 4.20 13.27
N LEU A 1014 20.14 3.41 12.26
CA LEU A 1014 18.89 2.66 12.13
C LEU A 1014 19.18 1.17 12.28
N LEU A 1015 18.63 0.54 13.33
CA LEU A 1015 18.87 -0.87 13.65
C LEU A 1015 17.62 -1.71 13.35
N SER A 1016 17.77 -2.87 12.71
CA SER A 1016 16.64 -3.81 12.50
C SER A 1016 17.08 -5.27 12.37
N ALA A 1017 16.19 -6.20 12.70
CA ALA A 1017 16.30 -7.61 12.30
C ALA A 1017 15.66 -7.93 10.94
N THR A 1018 14.62 -7.19 10.56
CA THR A 1018 13.64 -7.59 9.53
C THR A 1018 13.35 -6.49 8.52
N LEU A 1019 14.32 -5.62 8.22
CA LEU A 1019 14.18 -4.59 7.17
C LEU A 1019 14.49 -5.20 5.79
N PRO A 1020 13.50 -5.41 4.90
CA PRO A 1020 13.76 -5.99 3.58
C PRO A 1020 14.52 -5.01 2.67
N PRO A 1021 15.36 -5.47 1.72
CA PRO A 1021 16.21 -4.57 0.93
C PRO A 1021 15.48 -3.43 0.20
N PRO A 1022 14.30 -3.62 -0.42
CA PRO A 1022 13.56 -2.51 -1.07
C PRO A 1022 13.13 -1.41 -0.09
N ALA A 1023 12.87 -1.74 1.17
CA ALA A 1023 12.47 -0.79 2.19
C ALA A 1023 13.61 0.14 2.63
N GLN A 1024 14.88 -0.22 2.37
CA GLN A 1024 16.04 0.62 2.74
C GLN A 1024 16.02 1.97 2.00
N ALA A 1025 15.64 1.98 0.72
CA ALA A 1025 15.54 3.22 -0.07
C ALA A 1025 14.37 4.10 0.39
N PHE A 1026 13.21 3.49 0.69
CA PHE A 1026 12.05 4.19 1.26
C PHE A 1026 12.39 4.80 2.62
N LEU A 1027 12.94 4.00 3.54
CA LEU A 1027 13.30 4.44 4.89
C LEU A 1027 14.38 5.53 4.87
N SER A 1028 15.33 5.46 3.92
CA SER A 1028 16.32 6.52 3.70
C SER A 1028 15.69 7.86 3.31
N LYS A 1029 14.64 7.83 2.46
CA LYS A 1029 13.88 9.02 2.07
C LYS A 1029 13.08 9.59 3.24
N GLU A 1030 12.28 8.76 3.93
CA GLU A 1030 11.38 9.23 5.00
C GLU A 1030 12.12 9.70 6.26
N MET A 1031 13.34 9.19 6.52
CA MET A 1031 14.22 9.67 7.59
C MET A 1031 15.18 10.80 7.15
N ALA A 1032 15.09 11.23 5.88
CA ALA A 1032 16.00 12.20 5.25
C ALA A 1032 17.51 11.87 5.46
N LEU A 1033 17.88 10.60 5.26
CA LEU A 1033 19.25 10.13 5.42
C LEU A 1033 20.16 10.62 4.29
N VAL A 1034 21.36 11.07 4.64
CA VAL A 1034 22.35 11.57 3.70
C VAL A 1034 23.37 10.47 3.40
N THR A 1035 23.22 9.84 2.23
CA THR A 1035 24.07 8.74 1.73
C THR A 1035 24.38 7.68 2.80
N PRO A 1036 23.35 7.04 3.40
CA PRO A 1036 23.56 6.15 4.53
C PRO A 1036 24.33 4.89 4.16
N LYS A 1037 25.22 4.49 5.05
CA LYS A 1037 25.99 3.26 4.94
C LYS A 1037 25.16 2.06 5.40
N VAL A 1038 24.86 1.17 4.47
CA VAL A 1038 24.19 -0.10 4.77
C VAL A 1038 25.24 -1.13 5.20
N ILE A 1039 25.03 -1.71 6.38
CA ILE A 1039 25.82 -2.81 6.94
C ILE A 1039 24.84 -3.94 7.25
N SER A 1040 24.92 -5.03 6.48
CA SER A 1040 23.95 -6.13 6.57
C SER A 1040 24.61 -7.50 6.58
N ALA A 1041 24.08 -8.41 7.40
CA ALA A 1041 24.42 -9.82 7.40
C ALA A 1041 23.18 -10.67 7.02
N PRO A 1042 23.34 -11.89 6.49
CA PRO A 1042 22.22 -12.80 6.27
C PRO A 1042 21.45 -13.04 7.58
N THR A 1043 20.13 -12.84 7.54
CA THR A 1043 19.23 -12.99 8.70
C THR A 1043 18.66 -14.40 8.85
N SER A 1044 19.07 -15.32 7.97
CA SER A 1044 18.71 -16.74 8.01
C SER A 1044 19.11 -17.40 9.33
N ARG A 1045 18.17 -18.14 9.92
CA ARG A 1045 18.34 -18.93 11.15
C ARG A 1045 18.34 -20.42 10.76
N PRO A 1046 19.50 -21.06 10.57
CA PRO A 1046 19.59 -22.45 10.09
C PRO A 1046 19.04 -23.49 11.08
N GLU A 1047 18.87 -23.12 12.34
CA GLU A 1047 18.25 -23.92 13.40
C GLU A 1047 16.71 -23.93 13.34
N LEU A 1048 16.09 -23.14 12.45
CA LEU A 1048 14.63 -23.06 12.33
C LEU A 1048 14.09 -23.91 11.16
N CYS A 1049 13.39 -24.99 11.50
CA CYS A 1049 12.69 -25.83 10.54
C CYS A 1049 11.28 -25.26 10.25
N TYR A 1050 11.11 -24.63 9.08
CA TYR A 1050 9.82 -24.09 8.65
C TYR A 1050 8.92 -25.18 8.05
N LYS A 1051 7.68 -25.31 8.55
CA LYS A 1051 6.72 -26.33 8.11
C LYS A 1051 5.38 -25.70 7.75
N LEU A 1052 4.98 -25.79 6.47
CA LEU A 1052 3.60 -25.47 6.07
C LEU A 1052 2.77 -26.75 6.11
N LEU A 1053 1.60 -26.67 6.75
CA LEU A 1053 0.71 -27.81 6.95
C LEU A 1053 -0.58 -27.66 6.11
N PRO A 1054 -1.35 -28.76 5.92
CA PRO A 1054 -2.63 -28.71 5.22
C PRO A 1054 -3.60 -27.70 5.83
N ARG A 1055 -4.57 -27.24 5.03
CA ARG A 1055 -5.57 -26.27 5.51
C ARG A 1055 -6.56 -26.95 6.47
N ASN A 1056 -6.80 -26.35 7.62
CA ASN A 1056 -7.80 -26.82 8.58
C ASN A 1056 -9.20 -26.43 8.09
N LEU A 1057 -10.12 -27.39 7.95
CA LEU A 1057 -11.48 -27.12 7.47
C LEU A 1057 -12.38 -26.57 8.59
N SER A 1058 -12.07 -26.92 9.84
CA SER A 1058 -12.77 -26.52 11.05
C SER A 1058 -11.84 -26.04 12.18
N LEU A 1059 -12.44 -25.51 13.25
CA LEU A 1059 -11.74 -25.23 14.51
C LEU A 1059 -11.24 -26.53 15.17
N GLU A 1060 -11.99 -27.63 15.03
CA GLU A 1060 -11.65 -28.90 15.64
C GLU A 1060 -10.42 -29.54 14.98
N ASP A 1061 -10.33 -29.47 13.64
CA ASP A 1061 -9.10 -29.84 12.90
C ASP A 1061 -7.91 -28.99 13.36
N THR A 1062 -8.14 -27.70 13.66
CA THR A 1062 -7.10 -26.79 14.12
C THR A 1062 -6.57 -27.19 15.49
N ILE A 1063 -7.45 -27.54 16.43
CA ILE A 1063 -7.10 -28.03 17.76
C ILE A 1063 -6.36 -29.36 17.67
N ASN A 1064 -6.89 -30.32 16.91
CA ASN A 1064 -6.30 -31.65 16.72
C ASN A 1064 -4.92 -31.57 16.08
N ASN A 1065 -4.74 -30.72 15.05
CA ASN A 1065 -3.44 -30.51 14.42
C ASN A 1065 -2.46 -29.80 15.37
N ILE A 1066 -2.89 -28.83 16.19
CA ILE A 1066 -2.03 -28.21 17.21
C ILE A 1066 -1.48 -29.27 18.18
N HIS A 1067 -2.33 -30.15 18.70
CA HIS A 1067 -1.89 -31.25 19.57
C HIS A 1067 -0.90 -32.18 18.84
N ALA A 1068 -1.25 -32.67 17.66
CA ALA A 1068 -0.38 -33.57 16.89
C ALA A 1068 1.00 -32.95 16.55
N ILE A 1069 1.07 -31.64 16.29
CA ILE A 1069 2.34 -30.92 16.06
C ILE A 1069 3.15 -30.81 17.35
N VAL A 1070 2.51 -30.48 18.48
CA VAL A 1070 3.17 -30.37 19.79
C VAL A 1070 3.75 -31.72 20.20
N ASP A 1071 2.96 -32.79 20.11
CA ASP A 1071 3.37 -34.14 20.50
C ASP A 1071 4.52 -34.64 19.61
N LEU A 1072 4.39 -34.52 18.27
CA LEU A 1072 5.44 -34.90 17.31
C LEU A 1072 6.72 -34.08 17.51
N CYS A 1073 6.62 -32.75 17.66
CA CYS A 1073 7.77 -31.88 17.88
C CYS A 1073 8.45 -32.15 19.24
N SER A 1074 7.66 -32.49 20.27
CA SER A 1074 8.20 -32.83 21.59
C SER A 1074 8.91 -34.18 21.64
N THR A 1075 8.52 -35.10 20.76
CA THR A 1075 9.16 -36.41 20.59
C THR A 1075 10.43 -36.29 19.76
N GLU A 1076 10.34 -35.67 18.57
CA GLU A 1076 11.45 -35.58 17.60
C GLU A 1076 12.58 -34.65 18.06
N LEU A 1077 12.28 -33.66 18.92
CA LEU A 1077 13.27 -32.74 19.52
C LEU A 1077 13.53 -33.01 21.02
N GLU A 1078 13.17 -34.21 21.52
CA GLU A 1078 13.43 -34.68 22.90
C GLU A 1078 13.20 -33.63 24.03
N TRP A 1079 12.01 -32.99 24.05
CA TRP A 1079 11.79 -31.78 24.87
C TRP A 1079 12.06 -31.96 26.37
N GLN A 1080 12.93 -31.12 26.90
CA GLN A 1080 13.28 -31.03 28.30
C GLN A 1080 12.24 -30.20 29.07
N ALA A 1081 12.29 -30.23 30.41
CA ALA A 1081 11.37 -29.46 31.26
C ALA A 1081 11.44 -27.92 31.06
N LYS A 1082 12.52 -27.43 30.45
CA LYS A 1082 12.72 -26.01 30.09
C LYS A 1082 12.08 -25.63 28.75
N ASP A 1083 11.71 -26.59 27.91
CA ASP A 1083 11.31 -26.28 26.53
C ASP A 1083 9.85 -25.81 26.46
N ARG A 1084 9.58 -24.89 25.53
CA ARG A 1084 8.29 -24.18 25.40
C ARG A 1084 7.80 -24.07 23.96
N TYR A 1085 6.52 -23.80 23.81
CA TYR A 1085 5.92 -23.42 22.52
C TYR A 1085 5.03 -22.17 22.61
N LEU A 1086 4.83 -21.53 21.46
CA LEU A 1086 3.97 -20.36 21.26
C LEU A 1086 2.96 -20.62 20.14
N ILE A 1087 1.71 -20.18 20.31
CA ILE A 1087 0.67 -20.23 19.27
C ILE A 1087 0.26 -18.80 18.91
N PHE A 1088 0.60 -18.34 17.71
CA PHE A 1088 0.24 -17.02 17.20
C PHE A 1088 -1.11 -17.02 16.48
N VAL A 1089 -1.94 -16.01 16.78
CA VAL A 1089 -3.27 -15.80 16.18
C VAL A 1089 -3.44 -14.39 15.62
N ASN A 1090 -4.24 -14.26 14.56
CA ASN A 1090 -4.58 -12.99 13.92
C ASN A 1090 -5.89 -12.34 14.46
N SER A 1091 -6.61 -12.99 15.38
CA SER A 1091 -7.87 -12.50 15.97
C SER A 1091 -7.86 -12.75 17.48
N LEU A 1092 -8.40 -11.80 18.25
CA LEU A 1092 -8.54 -11.91 19.70
C LEU A 1092 -9.55 -13.00 20.06
N ASP A 1093 -10.69 -13.07 19.36
CA ASP A 1093 -11.74 -14.07 19.61
C ASP A 1093 -11.25 -15.49 19.32
N MET A 1094 -10.45 -15.65 18.26
CA MET A 1094 -9.75 -16.91 17.95
C MET A 1094 -8.72 -17.27 19.04
N GLY A 1095 -7.99 -16.28 19.57
CA GLY A 1095 -7.04 -16.48 20.66
C GLY A 1095 -7.69 -16.92 21.96
N ILE A 1096 -8.78 -16.26 22.36
CA ILE A 1096 -9.61 -16.63 23.52
C ILE A 1096 -10.17 -18.04 23.36
N THR A 1097 -10.73 -18.33 22.18
CA THR A 1097 -11.28 -19.66 21.85
C THR A 1097 -10.22 -20.75 21.95
N LEU A 1098 -9.05 -20.57 21.33
CA LEU A 1098 -7.98 -21.57 21.36
C LEU A 1098 -7.35 -21.70 22.74
N ALA A 1099 -7.16 -20.61 23.49
CA ALA A 1099 -6.65 -20.65 24.85
C ALA A 1099 -7.57 -21.49 25.76
N ALA A 1100 -8.89 -21.21 25.72
CA ALA A 1100 -9.88 -21.99 26.46
C ALA A 1100 -9.91 -23.47 26.02
N ARG A 1101 -9.94 -23.75 24.70
CA ARG A 1101 -10.01 -25.13 24.17
C ARG A 1101 -8.74 -25.95 24.41
N LEU A 1102 -7.57 -25.32 24.49
CA LEU A 1102 -6.26 -25.97 24.72
C LEU A 1102 -5.82 -25.92 26.19
N ASN A 1103 -6.62 -25.33 27.09
CA ASN A 1103 -6.27 -25.04 28.50
C ASN A 1103 -4.98 -24.17 28.65
N LEU A 1104 -4.69 -23.32 27.67
CA LEU A 1104 -3.55 -22.40 27.68
C LEU A 1104 -4.00 -20.99 28.12
N ASP A 1105 -3.04 -20.13 28.42
CA ASP A 1105 -3.31 -18.72 28.67
C ASP A 1105 -3.18 -17.90 27.38
N PHE A 1106 -3.83 -16.73 27.31
CA PHE A 1106 -3.81 -15.85 26.14
C PHE A 1106 -3.09 -14.54 26.45
N TYR A 1107 -1.94 -14.32 25.80
CA TYR A 1107 -1.19 -13.08 25.83
C TYR A 1107 -1.60 -12.17 24.67
N HIS A 1108 -2.25 -11.05 24.99
CA HIS A 1108 -2.63 -10.02 24.02
C HIS A 1108 -2.45 -8.61 24.59
N ALA A 1109 -2.48 -7.61 23.71
CA ALA A 1109 -2.54 -6.21 24.11
C ALA A 1109 -3.89 -5.90 24.78
N ASN A 1110 -3.89 -4.98 25.74
CA ASN A 1110 -5.11 -4.49 26.37
C ASN A 1110 -6.00 -3.78 25.33
N SER A 1111 -7.31 -4.06 25.34
CA SER A 1111 -8.26 -3.53 24.35
C SER A 1111 -9.62 -3.25 24.99
N ALA A 1112 -10.41 -2.35 24.39
CA ALA A 1112 -11.73 -2.00 24.91
C ALA A 1112 -12.76 -3.14 24.83
N GLN A 1113 -12.60 -4.07 23.88
CA GLN A 1113 -13.47 -5.25 23.72
C GLN A 1113 -13.02 -6.40 24.62
N HIS A 1114 -11.71 -6.64 24.69
CA HIS A 1114 -11.08 -7.68 25.49
C HIS A 1114 -10.02 -7.04 26.41
N PRO A 1115 -10.41 -6.57 27.61
CA PRO A 1115 -9.49 -5.91 28.52
C PRO A 1115 -8.63 -6.89 29.31
N ILE A 1116 -7.32 -6.59 29.43
CA ILE A 1116 -6.38 -7.35 30.27
C ILE A 1116 -5.43 -6.39 31.01
N PRO A 1117 -5.44 -6.38 32.36
CA PRO A 1117 -4.48 -5.60 33.15
C PRO A 1117 -3.02 -6.04 32.90
N ASP A 1118 -2.09 -5.10 32.96
CA ASP A 1118 -0.66 -5.36 32.76
C ASP A 1118 -0.12 -6.40 33.75
N GLU A 1119 -0.57 -6.35 35.00
CA GLU A 1119 -0.26 -7.33 36.05
C GLU A 1119 -0.59 -8.76 35.64
N LYS A 1120 -1.80 -8.98 35.10
CA LYS A 1120 -2.29 -10.29 34.65
C LYS A 1120 -1.60 -10.76 33.37
N ARG A 1121 -1.28 -9.82 32.46
CA ARG A 1121 -0.48 -10.13 31.27
C ARG A 1121 0.97 -10.52 31.63
N ASN A 1122 1.52 -9.91 32.68
CA ASN A 1122 2.83 -10.25 33.22
C ASN A 1122 2.83 -11.60 33.96
N SER A 1123 1.75 -11.95 34.69
CA SER A 1123 1.66 -13.26 35.35
C SER A 1123 1.65 -14.39 34.32
N TYR A 1124 0.79 -14.34 33.28
CA TYR A 1124 0.77 -15.35 32.22
C TYR A 1124 2.15 -15.58 31.56
N MET A 1125 2.92 -14.50 31.37
CA MET A 1125 4.29 -14.57 30.83
C MET A 1125 5.27 -15.22 31.83
N SER A 1126 5.15 -14.90 33.12
CA SER A 1126 5.94 -15.51 34.20
C SER A 1126 5.62 -17.00 34.38
N ASP A 1127 4.34 -17.35 34.40
CA ASP A 1127 3.83 -18.71 34.63
C ASP A 1127 4.22 -19.65 33.47
N TRP A 1128 4.14 -19.15 32.23
CA TRP A 1128 4.67 -19.84 31.05
C TRP A 1128 6.19 -20.03 31.12
N ALA A 1129 6.96 -18.98 31.46
CA ALA A 1129 8.42 -19.09 31.57
C ALA A 1129 8.84 -20.11 32.66
N ALA A 1130 8.20 -20.04 33.83
CA ALA A 1130 8.38 -20.98 34.94
C ALA A 1130 7.97 -22.42 34.56
N GLY A 1131 7.01 -22.58 33.64
CA GLY A 1131 6.58 -23.87 33.10
C GLY A 1131 5.30 -24.44 33.71
N ALA A 1132 4.49 -23.60 34.38
CA ALA A 1132 3.15 -23.98 34.81
C ALA A 1132 2.27 -24.42 33.61
N LYS A 1133 2.51 -23.82 32.43
CA LYS A 1133 2.06 -24.31 31.12
C LYS A 1133 3.22 -24.28 30.14
N ARG A 1134 3.38 -25.34 29.32
CA ARG A 1134 4.43 -25.39 28.27
C ARG A 1134 4.11 -24.49 27.06
N GLY A 1135 2.82 -24.21 26.83
CA GLY A 1135 2.31 -23.41 25.71
C GLY A 1135 1.74 -22.07 26.15
N LEU A 1136 1.74 -21.09 25.25
CA LEU A 1136 1.08 -19.80 25.42
C LEU A 1136 0.44 -19.37 24.09
N VAL A 1137 -0.85 -19.00 24.10
CA VAL A 1137 -1.51 -18.43 22.93
C VAL A 1137 -1.22 -16.92 22.91
N CYS A 1138 -0.95 -16.36 21.74
CA CYS A 1138 -0.34 -15.05 21.58
C CYS A 1138 -0.96 -14.29 20.42
N SER A 1139 -1.28 -13.01 20.58
CA SER A 1139 -1.41 -12.10 19.43
C SER A 1139 -0.02 -11.59 19.01
N SER A 1140 0.03 -10.69 18.02
CA SER A 1140 1.23 -9.91 17.67
C SER A 1140 1.82 -9.13 18.87
N ALA A 1141 1.10 -8.96 19.97
CA ALA A 1141 1.61 -8.31 21.19
C ALA A 1141 2.83 -9.01 21.81
N LEU A 1142 3.03 -10.32 21.63
CA LEU A 1142 4.24 -11.03 22.08
C LEU A 1142 5.33 -11.11 20.99
N ALA A 1143 5.11 -10.51 19.81
CA ALA A 1143 6.12 -10.44 18.75
C ALA A 1143 7.28 -9.47 19.12
N ALA A 1144 7.15 -8.71 20.22
CA ALA A 1144 8.21 -7.92 20.87
C ALA A 1144 8.33 -8.30 22.38
N GLY A 1145 9.48 -8.05 23.01
CA GLY A 1145 9.64 -8.10 24.48
C GLY A 1145 9.88 -9.47 25.16
N ASN A 1146 9.83 -10.61 24.45
CA ASN A 1146 10.10 -11.94 25.05
C ASN A 1146 11.46 -12.53 24.62
N ASP A 1147 12.39 -12.77 25.55
CA ASP A 1147 13.73 -13.33 25.28
C ASP A 1147 13.97 -14.73 25.88
N TYR A 1148 12.91 -15.53 26.06
CA TYR A 1148 13.03 -16.92 26.52
C TYR A 1148 13.78 -17.78 25.50
N SER A 1149 14.92 -18.36 25.89
CA SER A 1149 15.84 -18.99 24.94
C SER A 1149 15.36 -20.33 24.37
N HIS A 1150 14.61 -21.11 25.17
CA HIS A 1150 14.26 -22.51 24.88
C HIS A 1150 12.85 -22.68 24.29
N VAL A 1151 12.51 -21.87 23.28
CA VAL A 1151 11.28 -22.08 22.49
C VAL A 1151 11.59 -23.05 21.34
N ARG A 1152 11.03 -24.26 21.42
CA ARG A 1152 11.22 -25.34 20.43
C ARG A 1152 10.18 -25.35 19.32
N LEU A 1153 9.04 -24.71 19.51
CA LEU A 1153 7.95 -24.69 18.53
C LEU A 1153 7.22 -23.34 18.51
N THR A 1154 6.99 -22.81 17.30
CA THR A 1154 5.99 -21.77 17.05
C THR A 1154 4.93 -22.29 16.08
N VAL A 1155 3.66 -22.04 16.36
CA VAL A 1155 2.52 -22.41 15.50
C VAL A 1155 1.76 -21.15 15.14
N HIS A 1156 1.49 -20.92 13.86
CA HIS A 1156 0.76 -19.75 13.36
C HIS A 1156 -0.60 -20.22 12.85
N VAL A 1157 -1.69 -19.77 13.48
CA VAL A 1157 -3.06 -20.19 13.15
C VAL A 1157 -3.72 -19.14 12.25
N GLY A 1158 -4.08 -19.57 11.05
CA GLY A 1158 -4.28 -18.69 9.91
C GLY A 1158 -2.94 -18.28 9.28
N THR A 1159 -3.02 -17.74 8.07
CA THR A 1159 -1.84 -17.22 7.37
C THR A 1159 -1.37 -15.93 8.06
N PRO A 1160 -0.07 -15.77 8.39
CA PRO A 1160 0.45 -14.51 8.94
C PRO A 1160 0.13 -13.30 8.03
N PRO A 1161 -0.06 -12.08 8.58
CA PRO A 1161 -0.43 -10.91 7.77
C PRO A 1161 0.64 -10.54 6.73
N ASP A 1162 1.91 -10.65 7.11
CA ASP A 1162 3.07 -10.44 6.25
C ASP A 1162 4.31 -11.19 6.77
N MET A 1163 5.36 -11.23 5.94
CA MET A 1163 6.60 -11.97 6.23
C MET A 1163 7.50 -11.34 7.29
N THR A 1164 7.37 -10.04 7.57
CA THR A 1164 8.06 -9.33 8.66
C THR A 1164 7.52 -9.81 10.00
N ILE A 1165 6.20 -9.76 10.16
CA ILE A 1165 5.51 -10.27 11.36
C ILE A 1165 5.81 -11.75 11.56
N PHE A 1166 5.70 -12.57 10.51
CA PHE A 1166 6.06 -13.99 10.59
C PHE A 1166 7.52 -14.21 11.00
N SER A 1167 8.48 -13.45 10.46
CA SER A 1167 9.89 -13.56 10.81
C SER A 1167 10.18 -13.18 12.26
N GLN A 1168 9.46 -12.20 12.82
CA GLN A 1168 9.57 -11.82 14.24
C GLN A 1168 8.94 -12.85 15.18
N GLN A 1169 7.80 -13.44 14.79
CA GLN A 1169 7.08 -14.45 15.54
C GLN A 1169 7.84 -15.78 15.56
N SER A 1170 8.18 -16.33 14.38
CA SER A 1170 9.05 -17.53 14.26
C SER A 1170 10.44 -17.30 14.87
N GLY A 1171 11.01 -16.10 14.74
CA GLY A 1171 12.29 -15.70 15.34
C GLY A 1171 12.31 -15.60 16.88
N ARG A 1172 11.22 -15.95 17.58
CA ARG A 1172 11.23 -16.26 19.02
C ARG A 1172 11.78 -17.67 19.31
N ALA A 1173 11.74 -18.58 18.34
CA ALA A 1173 12.25 -19.95 18.44
C ALA A 1173 13.79 -20.04 18.35
N GLY A 1174 14.35 -21.15 18.84
CA GLY A 1174 15.75 -21.57 18.65
C GLY A 1174 16.80 -20.58 19.14
N ARG A 1175 16.50 -19.77 20.18
CA ARG A 1175 17.36 -18.63 20.58
C ARG A 1175 18.63 -19.04 21.34
N ASP A 1176 18.66 -20.25 21.86
CA ASP A 1176 19.85 -20.96 22.33
C ASP A 1176 20.76 -21.44 21.17
N GLY A 1177 20.24 -21.49 19.94
CA GLY A 1177 20.90 -22.03 18.75
C GLY A 1177 20.56 -23.50 18.45
N GLU A 1178 19.74 -24.14 19.28
CA GLU A 1178 19.29 -25.52 19.10
C GLU A 1178 18.03 -25.59 18.22
N GLU A 1179 17.81 -26.72 17.54
CA GLU A 1179 16.71 -26.87 16.56
C GLU A 1179 15.34 -26.48 17.13
N ALA A 1180 14.54 -25.79 16.32
CA ALA A 1180 13.15 -25.48 16.64
C ALA A 1180 12.27 -25.42 15.39
N TRP A 1181 10.99 -25.77 15.52
CA TRP A 1181 10.04 -25.83 14.41
C TRP A 1181 9.16 -24.58 14.34
N CYS A 1182 8.85 -24.15 13.12
CA CYS A 1182 8.03 -22.98 12.82
C CYS A 1182 6.90 -23.37 11.86
N CYS A 1183 5.76 -23.74 12.45
CA CYS A 1183 4.61 -24.28 11.75
C CYS A 1183 3.59 -23.20 11.34
N ILE A 1184 2.97 -23.35 10.16
CA ILE A 1184 1.82 -22.55 9.72
C ILE A 1184 0.63 -23.49 9.46
N LEU A 1185 -0.52 -23.15 10.03
CA LEU A 1185 -1.81 -23.84 9.89
C LEU A 1185 -2.83 -22.91 9.18
N PRO A 1186 -3.03 -23.02 7.85
CA PRO A 1186 -3.94 -22.13 7.13
C PRO A 1186 -5.43 -22.46 7.40
N ASN A 1187 -6.27 -21.43 7.45
CA ASN A 1187 -7.72 -21.58 7.66
C ASN A 1187 -8.46 -21.97 6.37
N GLY A 1188 -9.48 -22.84 6.48
CA GLY A 1188 -10.23 -23.39 5.34
C GLY A 1188 -11.32 -22.50 4.75
N LYS A 1189 -11.86 -21.53 5.50
CA LYS A 1189 -12.87 -20.59 4.96
C LYS A 1189 -12.22 -19.52 4.09
N ALA A 1190 -12.62 -19.47 2.82
CA ALA A 1190 -12.37 -18.30 1.97
C ALA A 1190 -13.18 -17.10 2.53
N MET A 1191 -12.48 -16.09 3.05
CA MET A 1191 -13.09 -14.85 3.52
C MET A 1191 -13.62 -14.05 2.33
N GLY A 1192 -14.94 -14.02 2.15
CA GLY A 1192 -15.64 -13.21 1.14
C GLY A 1192 -15.62 -11.69 1.40
N GLY A 1193 -14.58 -11.17 2.06
CA GLY A 1193 -14.39 -9.75 2.33
C GLY A 1193 -13.53 -9.09 1.26
N LYS A 1194 -13.99 -7.97 0.69
CA LYS A 1194 -13.19 -7.15 -0.24
C LYS A 1194 -12.11 -6.36 0.51
N GLY A 1195 -11.00 -7.02 0.84
CA GLY A 1195 -9.82 -6.39 1.44
C GLY A 1195 -8.60 -7.32 1.49
N SER A 1196 -7.46 -6.84 0.96
CA SER A 1196 -6.10 -7.30 1.27
C SER A 1196 -5.84 -8.82 1.38
N THR A 1197 -6.10 -9.58 0.31
CA THR A 1197 -5.75 -11.03 0.22
C THR A 1197 -4.90 -11.43 -1.00
N GLY A 1198 -4.37 -10.45 -1.76
CA GLY A 1198 -3.56 -10.71 -2.97
C GLY A 1198 -2.12 -11.18 -2.72
N HIS A 1199 -1.60 -11.05 -1.49
CA HIS A 1199 -0.17 -11.21 -1.19
C HIS A 1199 0.19 -12.46 -0.37
N LEU A 1200 -0.33 -13.67 -0.67
CA LEU A 1200 0.18 -14.91 -0.05
C LEU A 1200 -0.11 -16.25 -0.79
N VAL A 1201 -0.45 -16.21 -2.09
CA VAL A 1201 -0.75 -17.45 -2.86
C VAL A 1201 0.52 -18.21 -3.30
N GLY A 1202 1.69 -17.56 -3.31
CA GLY A 1202 2.97 -18.13 -3.76
C GLY A 1202 3.63 -19.15 -2.82
N ALA A 1203 2.84 -19.89 -2.02
CA ALA A 1203 3.32 -20.74 -0.93
C ALA A 1203 2.74 -22.18 -0.99
N MET A 1204 2.58 -22.77 -2.19
CA MET A 1204 2.07 -24.15 -2.34
C MET A 1204 2.98 -25.10 -3.13
N GLU A 1205 4.24 -24.73 -3.42
CA GLU A 1205 5.25 -25.63 -4.01
C GLU A 1205 6.58 -25.67 -3.22
N MET A 1206 6.51 -26.05 -1.94
CA MET A 1206 7.69 -26.52 -1.18
C MET A 1206 7.43 -27.89 -0.54
N THR A 1207 6.98 -28.85 -1.36
CA THR A 1207 6.73 -30.25 -0.94
C THR A 1207 7.47 -31.26 -1.83
N ARG A 1208 8.57 -30.84 -2.48
CA ARG A 1208 9.46 -31.70 -3.30
C ARG A 1208 10.96 -31.37 -3.15
N VAL A 1209 11.41 -31.08 -1.94
CA VAL A 1209 12.82 -31.30 -1.54
C VAL A 1209 12.84 -31.99 -0.18
N ALA A 1210 12.97 -33.33 -0.24
CA ALA A 1210 13.34 -34.24 0.83
C ALA A 1210 14.18 -35.35 0.18
#